data_AF-A0A0A7EH46-F1
#
_entry.id   AF-A0A0A7EH46-F1
#
_cell.length_a   1.000
_cell.length_b   1.000
_cell.length_c   1.000
_cell.angle_alpha   90.00
_cell.angle_beta   90.00
_cell.angle_gamma   90.00
#
_symmetry.space_group_name_H-M   'P 1'
#
loop_
_entity.id
_entity.type
_entity.pdbx_description
1 polymer ?
#
loop_
_entity_poly.entity_id
_entity_poly.type
_entity_poly.pdbx_seq_one_letter_code
_entity_poly.pdbx_strand_id
1 'polypeptide(L)'
;MLFILLVRRATLISICLLLLTCTQAPHSQFRVLNSAPVQTTTQLNVETHIRFSKRPVDLVKYPIALGTIGPITPLYAGANRYPFSCDTMRSGLGQPEVDNQEAFGTAVFKEDKDGNITSTIVGYSKDCLARSKLRYFAVSFDGKSFEVTSISQLEEVASKNSLQLIRLEQGTINRHIYTIAMPITVQEHGTWKTSSLWNNKLIYQFAGGVGIGFRQGKVNPTKLLNRRYRELHKGFAVITSSANKTSYTYNMLLAEDTAWRIKRQFEALYGIPEYTIGIGGSGGGLAQYLIAQNSPGLIDAAIPLYSYPDMVSQTIYALDCDLFNTYYHFKSDLAKWESRSKRLAIEGLNNAEIEHKSWFYTPINQLITGQTLYRPKVYSECTHGYFGLSSLVNNPAQGFLKPLFSQTVNQQTNWSYWQDLALITQQKGDLNAPSLWDNQGVQYGLKGLKQGQLSPEEFLHLNYHIGGWKPQAKQQPEQLLFFPFIKTPIWLTQWSRHNIYNADERPAKRTQSNINAIQQAYRYGQIYLGINDIPTIDIHHYLEDQLDMHHISTSFATRLRILQHQGNLKNHRIWIADKHYTPLNEAFAVLDTWLTTKQSPVSASDRCFGEQGEVIAEGKSVWDGEWNNKTKGKCTRHFPIYTNSRIQAGGPWAGSVFKCQRISVREALNKGIYLPIDMTAYREELERTFPDGVCDYNRPDLGNPFSALNGRSDSQPLKSLQAAKSNEQS
;
A
#
# COMPACT_ATOMS: atom_id res chain seq x y z
N MET A 1 -47.08 45.32 1.10
CA MET A 1 -45.82 45.20 1.87
C MET A 1 -45.86 44.10 2.93
N LEU A 2 -46.94 43.96 3.72
CA LEU A 2 -47.06 42.91 4.76
C LEU A 2 -47.01 41.47 4.22
N PHE A 3 -47.60 41.22 3.04
CA PHE A 3 -47.65 39.90 2.40
C PHE A 3 -46.26 39.39 1.97
N ILE A 4 -45.39 40.29 1.46
CA ILE A 4 -44.03 39.94 1.03
C ILE A 4 -43.12 39.64 2.23
N LEU A 5 -43.35 40.32 3.37
CA LEU A 5 -42.64 40.03 4.62
C LEU A 5 -43.07 38.69 5.24
N LEU A 6 -44.36 38.35 5.17
CA LEU A 6 -44.91 37.07 5.62
C LEU A 6 -44.40 35.89 4.77
N VAL A 7 -44.36 36.05 3.44
CA VAL A 7 -43.78 35.04 2.54
C VAL A 7 -42.29 34.85 2.81
N ARG A 8 -41.50 35.93 2.95
CA ARG A 8 -40.06 35.83 3.29
C ARG A 8 -39.80 35.14 4.64
N ARG A 9 -40.61 35.43 5.68
CA ARG A 9 -40.50 34.75 6.98
C ARG A 9 -40.93 33.29 6.90
N ALA A 10 -41.99 32.95 6.16
CA ALA A 10 -42.40 31.56 5.95
C ALA A 10 -41.38 30.76 5.13
N THR A 11 -40.69 31.40 4.17
CA THR A 11 -39.61 30.78 3.38
C THR A 11 -38.36 30.59 4.24
N LEU A 12 -37.98 31.57 5.08
CA LEU A 12 -36.87 31.41 6.04
C LEU A 12 -37.14 30.33 7.09
N ILE A 13 -38.38 30.24 7.59
CA ILE A 13 -38.79 29.23 8.58
C ILE A 13 -38.83 27.84 7.91
N SER A 14 -39.31 27.72 6.67
CA SER A 14 -39.25 26.44 5.92
C SER A 14 -37.81 26.03 5.58
N ILE A 15 -36.93 26.97 5.25
CA ILE A 15 -35.50 26.70 5.02
C ILE A 15 -34.80 26.29 6.33
N CYS A 16 -35.14 26.91 7.47
CA CYS A 16 -34.64 26.49 8.79
C CYS A 16 -35.19 25.12 9.23
N LEU A 17 -36.46 24.81 8.94
CA LEU A 17 -37.06 23.51 9.27
C LEU A 17 -36.55 22.38 8.35
N LEU A 18 -36.23 22.67 7.08
CA LEU A 18 -35.54 21.74 6.19
C LEU A 18 -34.07 21.50 6.60
N LEU A 19 -33.41 22.51 7.19
CA LEU A 19 -32.07 22.38 7.79
C LEU A 19 -32.06 21.62 9.14
N LEU A 20 -33.22 21.47 9.80
CA LEU A 20 -33.37 20.76 11.07
C LEU A 20 -33.68 19.26 10.91
N THR A 21 -33.94 18.79 9.69
CA THR A 21 -33.90 17.34 9.41
C THR A 21 -32.47 16.89 9.14
N CYS A 22 -31.60 17.11 10.13
CA CYS A 22 -30.38 16.32 10.28
C CYS A 22 -30.81 14.88 10.52
N THR A 23 -31.06 14.14 9.43
CA THR A 23 -30.88 12.70 9.45
C THR A 23 -29.47 12.48 9.98
N GLN A 24 -29.35 11.99 11.21
CA GLN A 24 -28.06 11.57 11.75
C GLN A 24 -27.44 10.66 10.69
N ALA A 25 -26.27 11.05 10.19
CA ALA A 25 -25.55 10.20 9.25
C ALA A 25 -25.49 8.80 9.86
N PRO A 26 -25.91 7.73 9.17
CA PRO A 26 -26.09 6.39 9.76
C PRO A 26 -24.81 5.79 10.40
N HIS A 27 -23.67 6.47 10.23
CA HIS A 27 -22.39 6.16 10.86
C HIS A 27 -22.11 6.86 12.20
N SER A 28 -22.96 7.79 12.68
CA SER A 28 -22.67 8.56 13.90
C SER A 28 -22.71 7.72 15.18
N GLN A 29 -23.52 6.66 15.22
CA GLN A 29 -23.73 5.87 16.43
C GLN A 29 -22.58 4.91 16.78
N PHE A 30 -21.76 4.48 15.80
CA PHE A 30 -20.62 3.58 16.02
C PHE A 30 -19.27 4.30 16.14
N ARG A 31 -19.29 5.63 16.35
CA ARG A 31 -18.08 6.43 16.51
C ARG A 31 -17.32 6.01 17.76
N VAL A 32 -16.00 5.98 17.64
CA VAL A 32 -15.11 5.77 18.78
C VAL A 32 -15.11 7.02 19.65
N LEU A 33 -15.60 6.89 20.89
CA LEU A 33 -15.80 8.03 21.78
C LEU A 33 -14.51 8.43 22.50
N ASN A 34 -13.84 7.45 23.11
CA ASN A 34 -12.56 7.64 23.80
C ASN A 34 -11.51 6.62 23.33
N SER A 35 -10.23 6.98 23.47
CA SER A 35 -9.11 6.07 23.24
C SER A 35 -8.75 5.33 24.53
N ALA A 36 -8.53 4.02 24.44
CA ALA A 36 -7.97 3.26 25.54
C ALA A 36 -6.50 3.66 25.80
N PRO A 37 -6.01 3.48 27.03
CA PRO A 37 -4.60 3.74 27.35
C PRO A 37 -3.68 2.80 26.57
N VAL A 38 -2.47 3.30 26.27
CA VAL A 38 -1.43 2.51 25.62
C VAL A 38 -1.01 1.37 26.55
N GLN A 39 -1.05 0.15 26.03
CA GLN A 39 -0.60 -1.02 26.76
C GLN A 39 0.91 -1.20 26.55
N THR A 40 1.63 -1.62 27.58
CA THR A 40 3.03 -2.04 27.43
C THR A 40 3.04 -3.52 27.05
N THR A 41 3.64 -3.86 25.91
CA THR A 41 3.85 -5.24 25.50
C THR A 41 5.23 -5.40 24.89
N THR A 42 5.67 -6.65 24.76
CA THR A 42 6.96 -6.97 24.18
C THR A 42 6.88 -6.86 22.66
N GLN A 43 7.63 -5.92 22.10
CA GLN A 43 7.93 -5.91 20.68
C GLN A 43 9.20 -6.72 20.42
N LEU A 44 9.28 -7.37 19.27
CA LEU A 44 10.49 -8.05 18.83
C LEU A 44 11.67 -7.07 18.82
N ASN A 45 12.74 -7.35 19.57
CA ASN A 45 13.98 -6.60 19.41
C ASN A 45 14.71 -7.07 18.15
N VAL A 46 14.97 -6.15 17.21
CA VAL A 46 15.61 -6.46 15.94
C VAL A 46 16.90 -5.64 15.81
N GLU A 47 18.05 -6.31 15.92
CA GLU A 47 19.38 -5.66 15.84
C GLU A 47 19.95 -5.70 14.41
N THR A 48 19.69 -6.78 13.68
CA THR A 48 20.08 -6.96 12.27
C THR A 48 18.86 -6.80 11.36
N HIS A 49 18.53 -7.79 10.53
CA HIS A 49 17.29 -7.82 9.76
C HIS A 49 16.33 -8.82 10.40
N ILE A 50 15.04 -8.48 10.45
CA ILE A 50 13.99 -9.26 11.12
C ILE A 50 13.92 -10.72 10.66
N ARG A 51 14.33 -10.98 9.41
CA ARG A 51 14.49 -12.34 8.86
C ARG A 51 15.27 -13.26 9.79
N PHE A 52 16.32 -12.75 10.42
CA PHE A 52 17.22 -13.52 11.28
C PHE A 52 16.85 -13.42 12.77
N SER A 53 15.83 -12.63 13.12
CA SER A 53 15.33 -12.54 14.48
C SER A 53 14.47 -13.77 14.82
N LYS A 54 14.81 -14.44 15.92
CA LYS A 54 14.01 -15.55 16.44
C LYS A 54 12.67 -15.01 16.98
N ARG A 55 11.57 -15.56 16.50
CA ARG A 55 10.23 -15.23 17.01
C ARG A 55 10.03 -15.92 18.37
N PRO A 56 9.31 -15.30 19.31
CA PRO A 56 8.92 -15.97 20.55
C PRO A 56 7.98 -17.14 20.26
N VAL A 57 7.92 -18.09 21.18
CA VAL A 57 7.04 -19.27 21.08
C VAL A 57 5.59 -18.83 21.22
N ASP A 58 4.74 -19.25 20.28
CA ASP A 58 3.30 -19.01 20.36
C ASP A 58 2.65 -20.04 21.29
N LEU A 59 2.15 -19.59 22.45
CA LEU A 59 1.54 -20.46 23.47
C LEU A 59 0.04 -20.69 23.26
N VAL A 60 -0.54 -20.11 22.19
CA VAL A 60 -1.95 -20.29 21.85
C VAL A 60 -2.20 -21.76 21.47
N LYS A 61 -3.24 -22.36 22.05
CA LYS A 61 -3.68 -23.70 21.67
C LYS A 61 -4.52 -23.62 20.40
N TYR A 62 -4.04 -24.27 19.34
CA TYR A 62 -4.76 -24.43 18.09
C TYR A 62 -5.37 -25.85 17.99
N PRO A 63 -6.56 -26.02 17.37
CA PRO A 63 -7.39 -24.95 16.81
C PRO A 63 -8.07 -24.13 17.93
N ILE A 64 -8.21 -22.82 17.70
CA ILE A 64 -9.08 -21.94 18.48
C ILE A 64 -10.50 -22.50 18.37
N ALA A 65 -11.12 -22.81 19.51
CA ALA A 65 -12.41 -23.47 19.55
C ALA A 65 -13.51 -22.62 18.88
N LEU A 66 -14.44 -23.28 18.18
CA LEU A 66 -15.61 -22.60 17.60
C LEU A 66 -16.44 -21.92 18.71
N GLY A 67 -16.93 -20.71 18.47
CA GLY A 67 -17.66 -19.89 19.45
C GLY A 67 -16.76 -19.12 20.44
N THR A 68 -15.44 -19.21 20.30
CA THR A 68 -14.47 -18.51 21.17
C THR A 68 -13.74 -17.40 20.41
N ILE A 69 -13.05 -16.54 21.15
CA ILE A 69 -12.29 -15.41 20.60
C ILE A 69 -10.83 -15.86 20.45
N GLY A 70 -10.20 -15.54 19.31
CA GLY A 70 -8.77 -15.79 19.13
C GLY A 70 -7.88 -14.89 19.99
N PRO A 71 -6.56 -15.07 19.93
CA PRO A 71 -5.63 -14.23 20.69
C PRO A 71 -5.82 -12.74 20.32
N ILE A 72 -5.84 -11.88 21.34
CA ILE A 72 -6.12 -10.44 21.20
C ILE A 72 -4.82 -9.65 20.98
N THR A 73 -3.78 -10.01 21.71
CA THR A 73 -2.49 -9.30 21.70
C THR A 73 -1.56 -9.92 20.66
N PRO A 74 -0.93 -9.11 19.80
CA PRO A 74 0.11 -9.59 18.90
C PRO A 74 1.24 -10.26 19.67
N LEU A 75 1.79 -11.33 19.10
CA LEU A 75 2.83 -12.13 19.73
C LEU A 75 4.16 -11.36 19.84
N TYR A 76 4.48 -10.56 18.81
CA TYR A 76 5.75 -9.86 18.70
C TYR A 76 5.67 -8.52 17.96
N ALA A 77 4.48 -8.10 17.53
CA ALA A 77 4.29 -6.84 16.79
C ALA A 77 4.18 -5.59 17.66
N GLY A 78 4.41 -5.73 18.97
CA GLY A 78 4.20 -4.68 19.96
C GLY A 78 2.72 -4.54 20.34
N ALA A 79 2.42 -3.44 21.03
CA ALA A 79 1.15 -3.29 21.72
C ALA A 79 -0.01 -2.99 20.78
N ASN A 80 -1.21 -3.37 21.23
CA ASN A 80 -2.43 -2.94 20.58
C ASN A 80 -2.52 -1.41 20.59
N ARG A 81 -2.58 -0.83 19.38
CA ARG A 81 -2.74 0.61 19.20
C ARG A 81 -4.19 1.04 19.32
N TYR A 82 -4.35 2.22 19.91
CA TYR A 82 -5.60 2.96 20.03
C TYR A 82 -5.36 4.41 19.55
N PRO A 83 -6.37 5.10 19.02
CA PRO A 83 -7.75 4.64 18.88
C PRO A 83 -7.91 3.57 17.79
N PHE A 84 -8.98 2.77 17.86
CA PHE A 84 -9.24 1.68 16.92
C PHE A 84 -10.74 1.52 16.67
N SER A 85 -11.16 1.53 15.41
CA SER A 85 -12.56 1.43 15.00
C SER A 85 -12.91 0.03 14.47
N CYS A 86 -14.09 -0.48 14.84
CA CYS A 86 -14.53 -1.84 14.51
C CYS A 86 -15.27 -1.92 13.17
N ASP A 87 -15.05 -3.04 12.45
CA ASP A 87 -15.64 -3.33 11.13
C ASP A 87 -16.40 -4.68 11.11
N THR A 88 -16.65 -5.30 12.27
CA THR A 88 -17.36 -6.59 12.43
C THR A 88 -18.75 -6.55 11.78
N MET A 89 -19.56 -5.54 12.11
CA MET A 89 -20.89 -5.31 11.52
C MET A 89 -20.82 -5.19 10.00
N ARG A 90 -19.89 -4.38 9.50
CA ARG A 90 -19.72 -4.16 8.06
C ARG A 90 -19.25 -5.40 7.31
N SER A 91 -18.75 -6.41 8.04
CA SER A 91 -18.31 -7.72 7.53
C SER A 91 -19.38 -8.81 7.68
N GLY A 92 -20.56 -8.49 8.24
CA GLY A 92 -21.64 -9.44 8.49
C GLY A 92 -21.40 -10.35 9.71
N LEU A 93 -20.53 -9.94 10.63
CA LEU A 93 -20.26 -10.72 11.85
C LEU A 93 -21.19 -10.39 13.02
N GLY A 94 -21.92 -9.28 12.94
CA GLY A 94 -22.69 -8.72 14.06
C GLY A 94 -21.89 -7.64 14.79
N GLN A 95 -22.43 -7.16 15.92
CA GLN A 95 -21.74 -6.20 16.77
C GLN A 95 -20.47 -6.83 17.38
N PRO A 96 -19.40 -6.04 17.64
CA PRO A 96 -18.23 -6.57 18.33
C PRO A 96 -18.59 -6.89 19.80
N GLU A 97 -17.84 -7.80 20.42
CA GLU A 97 -18.05 -8.16 21.83
C GLU A 97 -17.75 -6.96 22.74
N VAL A 98 -18.55 -6.81 23.79
CA VAL A 98 -18.32 -5.83 24.87
C VAL A 98 -17.08 -6.26 25.65
N ASP A 99 -16.07 -5.40 25.69
CA ASP A 99 -14.81 -5.64 26.41
C ASP A 99 -14.49 -4.57 27.48
N ASN A 100 -15.31 -3.52 27.58
CA ASN A 100 -15.16 -2.45 28.57
C ASN A 100 -16.48 -1.67 28.78
N GLN A 101 -16.57 -0.94 29.89
CA GLN A 101 -17.70 -0.05 30.24
C GLN A 101 -17.27 1.43 30.32
N GLU A 102 -15.99 1.71 30.13
CA GLU A 102 -15.33 3.01 30.28
C GLU A 102 -15.42 3.89 29.01
N ALA A 103 -16.28 3.51 28.06
CA ALA A 103 -16.45 4.20 26.78
C ALA A 103 -15.21 4.21 25.87
N PHE A 104 -14.33 3.22 26.00
CA PHE A 104 -13.21 3.03 25.09
C PHE A 104 -13.64 2.29 23.82
N GLY A 105 -13.33 2.86 22.65
CA GLY A 105 -13.63 2.21 21.37
C GLY A 105 -15.06 2.41 20.88
N THR A 106 -15.55 1.45 20.10
CA THR A 106 -16.87 1.51 19.43
C THR A 106 -17.98 1.08 20.41
N ALA A 107 -19.07 1.85 20.45
CA ALA A 107 -20.25 1.51 21.24
C ALA A 107 -20.93 0.23 20.74
N VAL A 108 -21.40 -0.59 21.69
CA VAL A 108 -22.19 -1.80 21.46
C VAL A 108 -23.57 -1.59 22.05
N PHE A 109 -24.59 -1.93 21.27
CA PHE A 109 -25.98 -1.64 21.55
C PHE A 109 -26.75 -2.92 21.86
N LYS A 110 -27.81 -2.79 22.66
CA LYS A 110 -28.76 -3.87 22.92
C LYS A 110 -29.49 -4.22 21.63
N GLU A 111 -29.65 -5.51 21.38
CA GLU A 111 -30.52 -6.02 20.30
C GLU A 111 -31.91 -6.34 20.86
N ASP A 112 -32.95 -6.11 20.06
CA ASP A 112 -34.31 -6.54 20.39
C ASP A 112 -34.51 -8.04 20.12
N LYS A 113 -35.74 -8.53 20.32
CA LYS A 113 -36.06 -9.96 20.12
C LYS A 113 -35.90 -10.43 18.67
N ASP A 114 -35.93 -9.51 17.73
CA ASP A 114 -35.81 -9.78 16.29
C ASP A 114 -34.36 -9.57 15.80
N GLY A 115 -33.43 -9.24 16.72
CA GLY A 115 -32.02 -9.00 16.41
C GLY A 115 -31.73 -7.60 15.86
N ASN A 116 -32.69 -6.68 15.92
CA ASN A 116 -32.46 -5.29 15.49
C ASN A 116 -31.75 -4.50 16.59
N ILE A 117 -30.81 -3.65 16.16
CA ILE A 117 -30.04 -2.79 17.06
C ILE A 117 -30.93 -1.67 17.60
N THR A 118 -31.01 -1.55 18.92
CA THR A 118 -31.71 -0.48 19.62
C THR A 118 -30.78 0.72 19.89
N SER A 119 -31.32 1.81 20.45
CA SER A 119 -30.51 2.97 20.87
C SER A 119 -29.81 2.80 22.22
N THR A 120 -30.07 1.70 22.94
CA THR A 120 -29.51 1.48 24.28
C THR A 120 -28.12 0.89 24.19
N ILE A 121 -27.10 1.60 24.68
CA ILE A 121 -25.73 1.09 24.79
C ILE A 121 -25.65 0.07 25.94
N VAL A 122 -25.03 -1.09 25.68
CA VAL A 122 -24.77 -2.14 26.68
C VAL A 122 -23.29 -2.21 27.10
N GLY A 123 -22.42 -1.53 26.37
CA GLY A 123 -21.00 -1.42 26.65
C GLY A 123 -20.21 -0.98 25.43
N TYR A 124 -18.90 -1.17 25.44
CA TYR A 124 -18.01 -0.74 24.37
C TYR A 124 -17.00 -1.81 24.00
N SER A 125 -16.46 -1.70 22.80
CA SER A 125 -15.43 -2.59 22.26
C SER A 125 -14.23 -1.78 21.78
N LYS A 126 -13.13 -1.87 22.53
CA LYS A 126 -11.84 -1.27 22.13
C LYS A 126 -11.02 -2.23 21.25
N ASP A 127 -11.23 -3.54 21.39
CA ASP A 127 -10.46 -4.57 20.70
C ASP A 127 -11.21 -5.22 19.53
N CYS A 128 -12.46 -4.83 19.29
CA CYS A 128 -13.25 -5.24 18.13
C CYS A 128 -13.40 -6.75 17.97
N LEU A 129 -13.54 -7.46 19.09
CA LEU A 129 -13.50 -8.92 19.12
C LEU A 129 -14.75 -9.52 18.48
N ALA A 130 -14.57 -10.63 17.76
CA ALA A 130 -15.68 -11.46 17.27
C ALA A 130 -15.37 -12.94 17.50
N ARG A 131 -16.35 -13.65 18.07
CA ARG A 131 -16.28 -15.10 18.26
C ARG A 131 -16.22 -15.82 16.92
N SER A 132 -15.45 -16.90 16.87
CA SER A 132 -15.36 -17.78 15.71
C SER A 132 -16.74 -18.39 15.40
N LYS A 133 -17.18 -18.30 14.15
CA LYS A 133 -18.44 -18.88 13.69
C LYS A 133 -18.32 -19.43 12.27
N LEU A 134 -19.22 -20.36 11.94
CA LEU A 134 -19.35 -20.93 10.61
C LEU A 134 -20.43 -20.19 9.82
N ARG A 135 -20.16 -19.96 8.54
CA ARG A 135 -21.12 -19.48 7.53
C ARG A 135 -20.95 -20.32 6.27
N TYR A 136 -22.00 -20.43 5.47
CA TYR A 136 -21.98 -21.29 4.29
C TYR A 136 -22.36 -20.47 3.06
N PHE A 137 -21.63 -20.67 1.97
CA PHE A 137 -21.87 -19.96 0.72
C PHE A 137 -21.94 -20.94 -0.43
N ALA A 138 -22.88 -20.74 -1.34
CA ALA A 138 -22.90 -21.39 -2.63
C ALA A 138 -22.14 -20.53 -3.64
N VAL A 139 -21.25 -21.12 -4.43
CA VAL A 139 -20.45 -20.42 -5.43
C VAL A 139 -20.62 -21.12 -6.78
N SER A 140 -20.91 -20.37 -7.84
CA SER A 140 -21.06 -20.89 -9.20
C SER A 140 -19.75 -20.86 -9.99
N PHE A 141 -19.72 -21.56 -11.13
CA PHE A 141 -18.60 -21.56 -12.09
C PHE A 141 -18.37 -20.23 -12.81
N ASP A 142 -19.29 -19.26 -12.75
CA ASP A 142 -19.08 -17.88 -13.21
C ASP A 142 -18.67 -16.94 -12.07
N GLY A 143 -18.49 -17.48 -10.86
CA GLY A 143 -18.04 -16.76 -9.68
C GLY A 143 -19.12 -15.93 -8.99
N LYS A 144 -20.41 -16.11 -9.30
CA LYS A 144 -21.47 -15.57 -8.46
C LYS A 144 -21.56 -16.38 -7.16
N SER A 145 -21.91 -15.71 -6.07
CA SER A 145 -22.07 -16.39 -4.79
C SER A 145 -23.17 -15.78 -3.94
N PHE A 146 -23.80 -16.61 -3.12
CA PHE A 146 -24.79 -16.21 -2.12
C PHE A 146 -24.60 -17.01 -0.83
N GLU A 147 -25.01 -16.42 0.29
CA GLU A 147 -24.96 -17.08 1.60
C GLU A 147 -26.15 -18.05 1.73
N VAL A 148 -25.88 -19.27 2.20
CA VAL A 148 -26.87 -20.30 2.47
C VAL A 148 -27.34 -20.15 3.91
N THR A 149 -28.58 -19.72 4.09
CA THR A 149 -29.22 -19.46 5.38
C THR A 149 -30.47 -20.32 5.62
N SER A 150 -30.93 -21.07 4.62
CA SER A 150 -32.10 -21.96 4.72
C SER A 150 -31.83 -23.36 4.15
N ILE A 151 -32.67 -24.33 4.56
CA ILE A 151 -32.66 -25.69 4.02
C ILE A 151 -32.98 -25.70 2.52
N SER A 152 -33.94 -24.87 2.07
CA SER A 152 -34.29 -24.77 0.66
C SER A 152 -33.13 -24.34 -0.23
N GLN A 153 -32.28 -23.41 0.25
CA GLN A 153 -31.06 -23.02 -0.44
C GLN A 153 -30.02 -24.14 -0.45
N LEU A 154 -29.94 -24.93 0.62
CA LEU A 154 -29.05 -26.08 0.68
C LEU A 154 -29.47 -27.18 -0.31
N GLU A 155 -30.78 -27.44 -0.44
CA GLU A 155 -31.35 -28.35 -1.44
C GLU A 155 -31.13 -27.85 -2.89
N GLU A 156 -31.18 -26.53 -3.11
CA GLU A 156 -30.81 -25.92 -4.38
C GLU A 156 -29.34 -26.23 -4.75
N VAL A 157 -28.43 -26.13 -3.78
CA VAL A 157 -27.01 -26.47 -3.99
C VAL A 157 -26.86 -27.96 -4.27
N ALA A 158 -27.58 -28.83 -3.55
CA ALA A 158 -27.53 -30.28 -3.75
C ALA A 158 -28.04 -30.72 -5.13
N SER A 159 -29.03 -30.02 -5.68
CA SER A 159 -29.65 -30.35 -6.97
C SER A 159 -28.93 -29.74 -8.18
N LYS A 160 -28.09 -28.74 -7.98
CA LYS A 160 -27.36 -28.04 -9.06
C LYS A 160 -25.87 -28.36 -9.02
N ASN A 161 -25.43 -29.20 -9.96
CA ASN A 161 -23.99 -29.48 -10.19
C ASN A 161 -23.16 -28.24 -10.53
N SER A 162 -23.80 -27.11 -10.86
CA SER A 162 -23.14 -25.83 -11.15
C SER A 162 -22.76 -25.03 -9.91
N LEU A 163 -23.11 -25.49 -8.71
CA LEU A 163 -22.86 -24.79 -7.44
C LEU A 163 -21.94 -25.63 -6.53
N GLN A 164 -20.92 -24.98 -6.00
CA GLN A 164 -20.05 -25.55 -4.97
C GLN A 164 -20.37 -24.93 -3.61
N LEU A 165 -20.62 -25.77 -2.61
CA LEU A 165 -20.77 -25.33 -1.21
C LEU A 165 -19.39 -25.02 -0.62
N ILE A 166 -19.26 -23.86 0.00
CA ILE A 166 -18.05 -23.37 0.67
C ILE A 166 -18.39 -23.07 2.13
N ARG A 167 -17.68 -23.71 3.07
CA ARG A 167 -17.73 -23.38 4.49
C ARG A 167 -16.74 -22.26 4.78
N LEU A 168 -17.20 -21.21 5.43
CA LEU A 168 -16.39 -20.13 5.97
C LEU A 168 -16.31 -20.21 7.48
N GLU A 169 -15.10 -20.31 8.03
CA GLU A 169 -14.85 -19.97 9.43
C GLU A 169 -14.39 -18.52 9.52
N GLN A 170 -15.06 -17.70 10.32
CA GLN A 170 -14.71 -16.30 10.54
C GLN A 170 -14.71 -15.98 12.04
N GLY A 171 -13.72 -15.19 12.47
CA GLY A 171 -13.60 -14.67 13.84
C GLY A 171 -12.48 -13.63 13.88
N THR A 172 -11.98 -13.31 15.08
CA THR A 172 -10.84 -12.39 15.23
C THR A 172 -9.58 -13.05 15.76
N ILE A 173 -8.44 -12.70 15.14
CA ILE A 173 -7.07 -12.99 15.60
C ILE A 173 -6.30 -11.66 15.55
N ASN A 174 -5.60 -11.30 16.62
CA ASN A 174 -4.93 -10.00 16.79
C ASN A 174 -5.87 -8.81 16.51
N ARG A 175 -7.13 -8.90 16.96
CA ARG A 175 -8.23 -7.94 16.70
C ARG A 175 -8.67 -7.84 15.23
N HIS A 176 -8.04 -8.54 14.31
CA HIS A 176 -8.38 -8.51 12.88
C HIS A 176 -9.24 -9.70 12.48
N ILE A 177 -10.15 -9.46 11.55
CA ILE A 177 -11.08 -10.49 11.06
C ILE A 177 -10.30 -11.46 10.19
N TYR A 178 -10.27 -12.74 10.57
CA TYR A 178 -9.76 -13.81 9.70
C TYR A 178 -10.90 -14.52 8.97
N THR A 179 -10.58 -15.19 7.88
CA THR A 179 -11.52 -16.06 7.17
C THR A 179 -10.78 -17.27 6.63
N ILE A 180 -11.32 -18.45 6.88
CA ILE A 180 -10.91 -19.71 6.26
C ILE A 180 -12.07 -20.18 5.38
N ALA A 181 -11.84 -20.32 4.08
CA ALA A 181 -12.78 -20.84 3.10
C ALA A 181 -12.37 -22.25 2.68
N MET A 182 -13.28 -23.20 2.88
CA MET A 182 -13.07 -24.61 2.58
C MET A 182 -14.18 -25.12 1.65
N PRO A 183 -13.88 -25.65 0.45
CA PRO A 183 -14.87 -26.36 -0.35
C PRO A 183 -15.30 -27.65 0.37
N ILE A 184 -16.60 -27.89 0.42
CA ILE A 184 -17.20 -29.05 1.10
C ILE A 184 -18.39 -29.61 0.30
N THR A 185 -18.76 -30.86 0.57
CA THR A 185 -20.01 -31.45 0.07
C THR A 185 -21.21 -30.97 0.88
N VAL A 186 -22.42 -31.15 0.36
CA VAL A 186 -23.65 -30.82 1.08
C VAL A 186 -23.81 -31.65 2.35
N GLN A 187 -23.35 -32.91 2.34
CA GLN A 187 -23.38 -33.82 3.49
C GLN A 187 -22.48 -33.34 4.64
N GLU A 188 -21.47 -32.51 4.34
CA GLU A 188 -20.58 -31.90 5.33
C GLU A 188 -21.14 -30.58 5.91
N HIS A 189 -22.33 -30.14 5.51
CA HIS A 189 -22.98 -28.97 6.11
C HIS A 189 -23.12 -29.13 7.64
N GLY A 190 -22.81 -28.07 8.39
CA GLY A 190 -22.85 -28.09 9.86
C GLY A 190 -21.60 -28.70 10.52
N THR A 191 -20.74 -29.38 9.77
CA THR A 191 -19.51 -29.96 10.32
C THR A 191 -18.36 -28.95 10.27
N TRP A 192 -17.47 -29.00 11.27
CA TRP A 192 -16.38 -28.02 11.41
C TRP A 192 -15.06 -28.45 10.74
N LYS A 193 -14.67 -29.72 10.87
CA LYS A 193 -13.31 -30.20 10.51
C LYS A 193 -13.24 -31.06 9.25
N THR A 194 -14.36 -31.33 8.61
CA THR A 194 -14.43 -32.14 7.38
C THR A 194 -13.89 -31.36 6.18
N SER A 195 -13.30 -32.05 5.20
CA SER A 195 -12.62 -31.40 4.08
C SER A 195 -12.51 -32.33 2.86
N SER A 196 -13.55 -33.12 2.58
CA SER A 196 -13.48 -34.18 1.56
C SER A 196 -13.16 -33.68 0.14
N LEU A 197 -13.43 -32.41 -0.17
CA LEU A 197 -13.14 -31.79 -1.47
C LEU A 197 -11.80 -31.03 -1.50
N TRP A 198 -11.05 -31.01 -0.39
CA TRP A 198 -9.78 -30.31 -0.32
C TRP A 198 -8.70 -31.08 -1.04
N ASN A 199 -7.97 -30.40 -1.94
CA ASN A 199 -6.88 -30.98 -2.72
C ASN A 199 -5.50 -30.85 -2.03
N ASN A 200 -5.49 -30.65 -0.71
CA ASN A 200 -4.29 -30.40 0.11
C ASN A 200 -3.53 -29.10 -0.20
N LYS A 201 -4.07 -28.19 -1.04
CA LYS A 201 -3.40 -26.95 -1.43
C LYS A 201 -4.09 -25.73 -0.83
N LEU A 202 -3.29 -24.72 -0.48
CA LEU A 202 -3.76 -23.53 0.22
C LEU A 202 -3.43 -22.26 -0.56
N ILE A 203 -4.36 -21.30 -0.54
CA ILE A 203 -4.12 -19.93 -0.99
C ILE A 203 -4.16 -18.99 0.21
N TYR A 204 -3.13 -18.15 0.33
CA TYR A 204 -3.18 -16.98 1.21
C TYR A 204 -3.57 -15.75 0.38
N GLN A 205 -4.80 -15.26 0.57
CA GLN A 205 -5.30 -14.08 -0.13
C GLN A 205 -4.91 -12.79 0.63
N PHE A 206 -4.03 -12.02 0.02
CA PHE A 206 -3.70 -10.64 0.40
C PHE A 206 -4.59 -9.64 -0.35
N ALA A 207 -4.75 -8.44 0.18
CA ALA A 207 -5.54 -7.40 -0.49
C ALA A 207 -4.88 -6.02 -0.44
N GLY A 208 -5.05 -5.25 -1.52
CA GLY A 208 -4.44 -3.94 -1.68
C GLY A 208 -5.26 -2.76 -1.17
N GLY A 209 -4.79 -1.57 -1.57
CA GLY A 209 -5.32 -0.25 -1.21
C GLY A 209 -4.34 0.53 -0.33
N VAL A 210 -4.63 1.81 -0.12
CA VAL A 210 -3.81 2.70 0.72
C VAL A 210 -4.52 2.95 2.04
N GLY A 211 -3.86 2.64 3.16
CA GLY A 211 -4.39 2.78 4.50
C GLY A 211 -3.33 3.30 5.48
N ILE A 212 -3.79 3.84 6.61
CA ILE A 212 -2.94 4.48 7.62
C ILE A 212 -3.16 3.90 9.03
N GLY A 213 -3.79 2.74 9.15
CA GLY A 213 -4.10 2.11 10.44
C GLY A 213 -5.45 2.50 11.04
N PHE A 214 -5.54 2.41 12.37
CA PHE A 214 -6.65 2.85 13.24
C PHE A 214 -8.01 2.17 13.05
N ARG A 215 -8.12 1.12 12.23
CA ARG A 215 -9.37 0.37 12.05
C ARG A 215 -9.12 -1.11 11.81
N GLN A 216 -10.07 -1.92 12.24
CA GLN A 216 -10.05 -3.38 12.11
C GLN A 216 -10.01 -3.83 10.65
N GLY A 217 -10.74 -3.15 9.79
CA GLY A 217 -10.85 -3.48 8.39
C GLY A 217 -11.93 -4.51 8.09
N LYS A 218 -12.63 -4.29 6.98
CA LYS A 218 -13.72 -5.14 6.49
C LYS A 218 -13.22 -6.30 5.62
N VAL A 219 -13.74 -7.50 5.89
CA VAL A 219 -13.71 -8.66 5.00
C VAL A 219 -15.07 -8.82 4.33
N ASN A 220 -15.08 -9.06 3.02
CA ASN A 220 -16.31 -9.33 2.26
C ASN A 220 -16.22 -10.76 1.70
N PRO A 221 -16.99 -11.72 2.27
CA PRO A 221 -17.05 -13.10 1.80
C PRO A 221 -17.32 -13.24 0.30
N THR A 222 -18.39 -12.64 -0.20
CA THR A 222 -18.75 -12.67 -1.62
C THR A 222 -17.61 -12.19 -2.51
N LYS A 223 -16.93 -11.09 -2.15
CA LYS A 223 -15.79 -10.60 -2.92
C LYS A 223 -14.59 -11.55 -2.92
N LEU A 224 -14.33 -12.24 -1.80
CA LEU A 224 -13.28 -13.26 -1.70
C LEU A 224 -13.61 -14.45 -2.61
N LEU A 225 -14.82 -14.99 -2.48
CA LEU A 225 -15.29 -16.15 -3.23
C LEU A 225 -15.34 -15.87 -4.73
N ASN A 226 -15.90 -14.72 -5.14
CA ASN A 226 -15.95 -14.32 -6.55
C ASN A 226 -14.56 -14.16 -7.18
N ARG A 227 -13.52 -13.85 -6.39
CA ARG A 227 -12.14 -13.76 -6.91
C ARG A 227 -11.48 -15.13 -7.05
N ARG A 228 -11.84 -16.09 -6.19
CA ARG A 228 -11.18 -17.40 -6.05
C ARG A 228 -12.05 -18.57 -6.49
N TYR A 229 -13.17 -18.32 -7.16
CA TYR A 229 -14.11 -19.39 -7.52
C TYR A 229 -13.41 -20.51 -8.31
N ARG A 230 -12.53 -20.18 -9.26
CA ARG A 230 -11.81 -21.20 -10.06
C ARG A 230 -10.95 -22.10 -9.18
N GLU A 231 -10.21 -21.52 -8.25
CA GLU A 231 -9.33 -22.27 -7.36
C GLU A 231 -10.13 -23.08 -6.34
N LEU A 232 -11.22 -22.52 -5.79
CA LEU A 232 -12.14 -23.21 -4.88
C LEU A 232 -12.79 -24.44 -5.55
N HIS A 233 -13.23 -24.32 -6.82
CA HIS A 233 -13.78 -25.45 -7.59
C HIS A 233 -12.72 -26.51 -7.93
N LYS A 234 -11.43 -26.15 -7.93
CA LYS A 234 -10.31 -27.09 -8.05
C LYS A 234 -9.92 -27.76 -6.73
N GLY A 235 -10.62 -27.43 -5.63
CA GLY A 235 -10.39 -28.00 -4.31
C GLY A 235 -9.39 -27.21 -3.45
N PHE A 236 -8.92 -26.03 -3.86
CA PHE A 236 -8.06 -25.22 -2.98
C PHE A 236 -8.85 -24.69 -1.79
N ALA A 237 -8.22 -24.69 -0.61
CA ALA A 237 -8.67 -23.87 0.50
C ALA A 237 -8.11 -22.44 0.36
N VAL A 238 -8.80 -21.44 0.95
CA VAL A 238 -8.36 -20.04 0.91
C VAL A 238 -8.41 -19.44 2.32
N ILE A 239 -7.32 -18.83 2.76
CA ILE A 239 -7.28 -18.05 4.02
C ILE A 239 -6.98 -16.57 3.76
N THR A 240 -7.51 -15.70 4.62
CA THR A 240 -7.24 -14.25 4.56
C THR A 240 -7.47 -13.58 5.91
N SER A 241 -6.95 -12.35 6.05
CA SER A 241 -7.19 -11.48 7.19
C SER A 241 -7.41 -10.03 6.77
N SER A 242 -8.19 -9.27 7.54
CA SER A 242 -8.21 -7.82 7.41
C SER A 242 -6.88 -7.16 7.79
N ALA A 243 -6.01 -7.83 8.58
CA ALA A 243 -4.64 -7.37 8.86
C ALA A 243 -3.74 -7.43 7.61
N ASN A 244 -4.03 -8.34 6.68
CA ASN A 244 -3.28 -8.53 5.42
C ASN A 244 -3.93 -7.79 4.25
N LYS A 245 -4.70 -6.75 4.57
CA LYS A 245 -5.33 -5.86 3.60
C LYS A 245 -4.84 -4.42 3.80
N THR A 246 -4.00 -3.96 2.88
CA THR A 246 -3.23 -2.71 3.05
C THR A 246 -4.07 -1.44 2.98
N SER A 247 -5.32 -1.51 2.53
CA SER A 247 -6.28 -0.40 2.70
C SER A 247 -6.56 -0.05 4.17
N TYR A 248 -6.13 -0.90 5.11
CA TYR A 248 -6.35 -0.72 6.55
C TYR A 248 -5.07 -0.45 7.30
N THR A 249 -3.99 -1.18 7.04
CA THR A 249 -2.69 -0.99 7.70
C THR A 249 -1.56 -1.49 6.81
N TYR A 250 -0.40 -0.85 6.94
CA TYR A 250 0.86 -1.28 6.33
C TYR A 250 1.87 -1.72 7.39
N ASN A 251 1.45 -1.97 8.63
CA ASN A 251 2.30 -2.56 9.66
C ASN A 251 2.58 -4.04 9.31
N MET A 252 3.67 -4.29 8.58
CA MET A 252 4.00 -5.64 8.10
C MET A 252 4.37 -6.60 9.23
N LEU A 253 4.78 -6.09 10.40
CA LEU A 253 5.06 -6.93 11.57
C LEU A 253 3.77 -7.54 12.15
N LEU A 254 2.72 -6.72 12.25
CA LEU A 254 1.38 -7.16 12.65
C LEU A 254 0.75 -8.07 11.59
N ALA A 255 0.93 -7.74 10.31
CA ALA A 255 0.43 -8.54 9.20
C ALA A 255 1.08 -9.93 9.16
N GLU A 256 2.38 -10.02 9.42
CA GLU A 256 3.13 -11.28 9.53
C GLU A 256 2.65 -12.15 10.69
N ASP A 257 2.59 -11.60 11.91
CA ASP A 257 2.16 -12.33 13.10
C ASP A 257 0.74 -12.88 12.94
N THR A 258 -0.17 -12.03 12.47
CA THR A 258 -1.56 -12.41 12.22
C THR A 258 -1.65 -13.53 11.18
N ALA A 259 -0.85 -13.46 10.11
CA ALA A 259 -0.88 -14.46 9.06
C ALA A 259 -0.39 -15.83 9.52
N TRP A 260 0.69 -15.89 10.31
CA TRP A 260 1.17 -17.14 10.90
C TRP A 260 0.13 -17.77 11.83
N ARG A 261 -0.53 -16.96 12.65
CA ARG A 261 -1.57 -17.43 13.57
C ARG A 261 -2.80 -17.98 12.83
N ILE A 262 -3.14 -17.41 11.69
CA ILE A 262 -4.21 -17.95 10.82
C ILE A 262 -3.76 -19.24 10.14
N LYS A 263 -2.52 -19.31 9.64
CA LYS A 263 -1.98 -20.55 9.06
C LYS A 263 -1.97 -21.69 10.10
N ARG A 264 -1.58 -21.42 11.35
CA ARG A 264 -1.69 -22.38 12.46
C ARG A 264 -3.12 -22.81 12.76
N GLN A 265 -4.09 -21.88 12.72
CA GLN A 265 -5.50 -22.23 12.84
C GLN A 265 -5.94 -23.18 11.75
N PHE A 266 -5.57 -22.91 10.50
CA PHE A 266 -5.85 -23.79 9.37
C PHE A 266 -5.22 -25.17 9.54
N GLU A 267 -3.91 -25.22 9.81
CA GLU A 267 -3.15 -26.47 9.94
C GLU A 267 -3.65 -27.35 11.08
N ALA A 268 -4.07 -26.76 12.20
CA ALA A 268 -4.63 -27.51 13.32
C ALA A 268 -6.04 -28.06 13.05
N LEU A 269 -6.76 -27.52 12.06
CA LEU A 269 -8.08 -28.01 11.65
C LEU A 269 -8.01 -29.09 10.59
N TYR A 270 -7.13 -28.91 9.59
CA TYR A 270 -7.17 -29.69 8.36
C TYR A 270 -5.85 -30.40 8.03
N GLY A 271 -4.75 -30.05 8.70
CA GLY A 271 -3.41 -30.55 8.40
C GLY A 271 -2.55 -29.58 7.60
N ILE A 272 -1.28 -29.93 7.43
CA ILE A 272 -0.29 -29.11 6.72
C ILE A 272 -0.56 -29.21 5.21
N PRO A 273 -0.73 -28.07 4.49
CA PRO A 273 -0.90 -28.08 3.05
C PRO A 273 0.37 -28.57 2.34
N GLU A 274 0.22 -29.17 1.15
CA GLU A 274 1.37 -29.52 0.28
C GLU A 274 2.19 -28.27 -0.06
N TYR A 275 1.49 -27.16 -0.32
CA TYR A 275 2.07 -25.83 -0.45
C TYR A 275 0.99 -24.74 -0.27
N THR A 276 1.46 -23.52 0.00
CA THR A 276 0.64 -22.31 0.09
C THR A 276 1.06 -21.29 -0.98
N ILE A 277 0.13 -20.89 -1.86
CA ILE A 277 0.35 -19.80 -2.82
C ILE A 277 -0.19 -18.48 -2.25
N GLY A 278 0.68 -17.48 -2.13
CA GLY A 278 0.29 -16.10 -1.87
C GLY A 278 -0.26 -15.45 -3.14
N ILE A 279 -1.32 -14.65 -3.00
CA ILE A 279 -1.84 -13.82 -4.11
C ILE A 279 -2.52 -12.56 -3.60
N GLY A 280 -2.31 -11.45 -4.29
CA GLY A 280 -2.88 -10.15 -3.95
C GLY A 280 -2.37 -9.05 -4.86
N GLY A 281 -3.18 -8.00 -5.01
CA GLY A 281 -2.85 -6.87 -5.88
C GLY A 281 -2.51 -5.58 -5.15
N SER A 282 -1.77 -4.69 -5.81
CA SER A 282 -1.34 -3.39 -5.27
C SER A 282 -0.54 -3.58 -3.96
N GLY A 283 -1.00 -3.01 -2.85
CA GLY A 283 -0.41 -3.28 -1.54
C GLY A 283 -0.48 -4.75 -1.07
N GLY A 284 -1.41 -5.55 -1.60
CA GLY A 284 -1.42 -7.01 -1.39
C GLY A 284 -0.33 -7.73 -2.19
N GLY A 285 0.17 -7.11 -3.26
CA GLY A 285 1.32 -7.58 -4.04
C GLY A 285 2.62 -7.39 -3.26
N LEU A 286 2.89 -6.17 -2.80
CA LEU A 286 4.10 -5.87 -2.01
C LEU A 286 4.15 -6.63 -0.67
N ALA A 287 2.99 -6.90 -0.06
CA ALA A 287 2.93 -7.66 1.18
C ALA A 287 3.51 -9.08 1.02
N GLN A 288 3.37 -9.70 -0.16
CA GLN A 288 3.94 -11.02 -0.44
C GLN A 288 5.47 -10.98 -0.47
N TYR A 289 6.06 -9.97 -1.11
CA TYR A 289 7.52 -9.77 -1.11
C TYR A 289 8.06 -9.56 0.30
N LEU A 290 7.44 -8.66 1.06
CA LEU A 290 7.88 -8.35 2.43
C LEU A 290 7.70 -9.55 3.36
N ILE A 291 6.58 -10.25 3.31
CA ILE A 291 6.33 -11.40 4.20
C ILE A 291 7.24 -12.58 3.85
N ALA A 292 7.44 -12.90 2.56
CA ALA A 292 8.37 -13.96 2.15
C ALA A 292 9.83 -13.65 2.53
N GLN A 293 10.22 -12.36 2.44
CA GLN A 293 11.53 -11.89 2.91
C GLN A 293 11.65 -11.98 4.43
N ASN A 294 10.67 -11.47 5.17
CA ASN A 294 10.76 -11.32 6.61
C ASN A 294 10.58 -12.66 7.31
N SER A 295 9.63 -13.49 6.87
CA SER A 295 9.20 -14.71 7.56
C SER A 295 9.04 -15.87 6.57
N PRO A 296 10.15 -16.50 6.15
CA PRO A 296 10.10 -17.60 5.19
C PRO A 296 9.24 -18.76 5.72
N GLY A 297 8.52 -19.44 4.83
CA GLY A 297 7.68 -20.60 5.14
C GLY A 297 6.18 -20.31 5.32
N LEU A 298 5.75 -19.04 5.36
CA LEU A 298 4.33 -18.72 5.38
C LEU A 298 3.67 -19.05 4.02
N ILE A 299 4.32 -18.65 2.92
CA ILE A 299 3.94 -18.95 1.54
C ILE A 299 5.12 -19.60 0.81
N ASP A 300 4.81 -20.52 -0.10
CA ASP A 300 5.77 -21.31 -0.87
C ASP A 300 5.94 -20.79 -2.30
N ALA A 301 4.97 -20.02 -2.80
CA ALA A 301 5.06 -19.23 -4.02
C ALA A 301 4.22 -17.95 -3.91
N ALA A 302 4.49 -16.97 -4.77
CA ALA A 302 3.80 -15.68 -4.79
C ALA A 302 3.30 -15.29 -6.18
N ILE A 303 2.11 -14.70 -6.22
CA ILE A 303 1.53 -14.02 -7.38
C ILE A 303 1.24 -12.56 -6.98
N PRO A 304 2.27 -11.70 -6.93
CA PRO A 304 2.07 -10.27 -6.76
C PRO A 304 1.44 -9.66 -8.01
N LEU A 305 0.29 -9.00 -7.85
CA LEU A 305 -0.40 -8.29 -8.93
C LEU A 305 -0.15 -6.79 -8.78
N TYR A 306 0.26 -6.07 -9.82
CA TYR A 306 0.50 -4.61 -9.76
C TYR A 306 1.35 -4.17 -8.55
N SER A 307 2.37 -4.96 -8.22
CA SER A 307 3.12 -4.79 -6.98
C SER A 307 4.16 -3.70 -7.05
N TYR A 308 4.37 -3.07 -5.89
CA TYR A 308 5.55 -2.29 -5.58
C TYR A 308 6.56 -3.16 -4.82
N PRO A 309 7.85 -2.80 -4.75
CA PRO A 309 8.79 -3.47 -3.85
C PRO A 309 8.33 -3.39 -2.38
N ASP A 310 7.96 -2.19 -1.94
CA ASP A 310 7.44 -1.90 -0.60
C ASP A 310 6.78 -0.50 -0.58
N MET A 311 6.01 -0.20 0.48
CA MET A 311 5.32 1.09 0.58
C MET A 311 6.29 2.25 0.91
N VAL A 312 7.31 1.99 1.74
CA VAL A 312 8.19 3.07 2.22
C VAL A 312 8.93 3.72 1.04
N SER A 313 9.55 2.92 0.18
CA SER A 313 10.25 3.40 -1.03
C SER A 313 9.29 3.94 -2.08
N GLN A 314 8.06 3.44 -2.14
CA GLN A 314 7.01 3.99 -3.00
C GLN A 314 6.72 5.46 -2.71
N THR A 315 6.72 5.84 -1.42
CA THR A 315 6.45 7.24 -1.04
C THR A 315 7.50 8.22 -1.52
N ILE A 316 8.72 7.77 -1.87
CA ILE A 316 9.83 8.66 -2.23
C ILE A 316 9.45 9.53 -3.43
N TYR A 317 9.02 8.93 -4.54
CA TYR A 317 8.60 9.69 -5.71
C TYR A 317 7.12 10.09 -5.67
N ALA A 318 6.25 9.30 -5.01
CA ALA A 318 4.83 9.66 -4.89
C ALA A 318 4.65 10.99 -4.13
N LEU A 319 5.47 11.27 -3.12
CA LEU A 319 5.45 12.56 -2.41
C LEU A 319 6.17 13.69 -3.15
N ASP A 320 6.88 13.42 -4.26
CA ASP A 320 7.39 14.47 -5.14
C ASP A 320 6.28 15.05 -6.02
N CYS A 321 5.25 14.25 -6.36
CA CYS A 321 4.20 14.63 -7.30
C CYS A 321 3.50 15.95 -6.94
N ASP A 322 3.13 16.14 -5.68
CA ASP A 322 2.48 17.37 -5.23
C ASP A 322 3.43 18.56 -5.12
N LEU A 323 4.74 18.31 -5.00
CA LEU A 323 5.72 19.37 -5.14
C LEU A 323 5.76 19.86 -6.58
N PHE A 324 5.77 18.95 -7.56
CA PHE A 324 5.72 19.31 -8.99
C PHE A 324 4.43 20.02 -9.35
N ASN A 325 3.28 19.47 -8.95
CA ASN A 325 1.99 20.12 -9.17
C ASN A 325 1.95 21.50 -8.51
N THR A 326 2.48 21.65 -7.29
CA THR A 326 2.60 22.97 -6.65
C THR A 326 3.53 23.90 -7.43
N TYR A 327 4.64 23.40 -7.97
CA TYR A 327 5.58 24.21 -8.72
C TYR A 327 4.98 24.71 -10.04
N TYR A 328 4.41 23.81 -10.85
CA TYR A 328 3.81 24.17 -12.15
C TYR A 328 2.64 25.14 -11.96
N HIS A 329 1.78 24.86 -10.99
CA HIS A 329 0.62 25.68 -10.76
C HIS A 329 0.99 26.97 -10.06
N PHE A 330 1.81 26.98 -9.01
CA PHE A 330 1.92 28.12 -8.08
C PHE A 330 3.28 28.83 -8.03
N LYS A 331 4.33 28.24 -8.57
CA LYS A 331 5.71 28.77 -8.45
C LYS A 331 6.37 29.01 -9.80
N SER A 332 5.62 28.84 -10.88
CA SER A 332 6.04 29.08 -12.25
C SER A 332 4.82 29.44 -13.10
N ASP A 333 5.05 29.78 -14.37
CA ASP A 333 4.01 29.84 -15.40
C ASP A 333 3.62 28.44 -15.86
N LEU A 334 2.39 28.01 -15.53
CA LEU A 334 1.84 26.70 -15.87
C LEU A 334 1.92 26.43 -17.38
N ALA A 335 1.62 27.43 -18.22
CA ALA A 335 1.60 27.26 -19.67
C ALA A 335 2.95 26.81 -20.24
N LYS A 336 4.07 27.21 -19.61
CA LYS A 336 5.43 26.79 -20.00
C LYS A 336 5.72 25.32 -19.69
N TRP A 337 5.01 24.74 -18.72
CA TRP A 337 5.16 23.37 -18.25
C TRP A 337 4.10 22.41 -18.78
N GLU A 338 3.20 22.90 -19.64
CA GLU A 338 2.24 22.11 -20.42
C GLU A 338 2.92 21.49 -21.66
N SER A 339 4.04 20.81 -21.41
CA SER A 339 4.81 20.08 -22.40
C SER A 339 5.01 18.65 -21.93
N ARG A 340 4.55 17.69 -22.74
CA ARG A 340 4.74 16.26 -22.50
C ARG A 340 6.21 15.90 -22.29
N SER A 341 7.10 16.51 -23.10
CA SER A 341 8.54 16.30 -22.98
C SER A 341 9.09 16.84 -21.66
N LYS A 342 8.68 18.05 -21.24
CA LYS A 342 9.18 18.65 -19.99
C LYS A 342 8.67 17.92 -18.76
N ARG A 343 7.39 17.51 -18.75
CA ARG A 343 6.83 16.71 -17.65
C ARG A 343 7.53 15.36 -17.55
N LEU A 344 7.72 14.67 -18.68
CA LEU A 344 8.47 13.41 -18.71
C LEU A 344 9.93 13.60 -18.21
N ALA A 345 10.59 14.68 -18.60
CA ALA A 345 11.97 14.99 -18.22
C ALA A 345 12.16 15.18 -16.70
N ILE A 346 11.12 15.62 -15.98
CA ILE A 346 11.18 15.92 -14.54
C ILE A 346 10.55 14.80 -13.71
N GLU A 347 9.32 14.41 -14.07
CA GLU A 347 8.54 13.43 -13.31
C GLU A 347 8.95 12.01 -13.67
N GLY A 348 9.40 11.77 -14.90
CA GLY A 348 9.79 10.44 -15.38
C GLY A 348 8.64 9.47 -15.64
N LEU A 349 7.44 9.79 -15.12
CA LEU A 349 6.19 9.05 -15.28
C LEU A 349 5.55 9.34 -16.64
N ASN A 350 4.67 8.46 -17.09
CA ASN A 350 3.95 8.68 -18.33
C ASN A 350 3.00 9.88 -18.22
N ASN A 351 2.69 10.47 -19.37
CA ASN A 351 1.74 11.56 -19.50
C ASN A 351 0.97 11.51 -20.81
N ALA A 352 -0.25 12.02 -20.76
CA ALA A 352 -1.19 12.02 -21.87
C ALA A 352 -2.14 13.24 -21.79
N GLU A 353 -2.79 13.53 -22.91
CA GLU A 353 -3.86 14.53 -22.98
C GLU A 353 -5.20 13.91 -22.58
N ILE A 354 -5.32 13.53 -21.30
CA ILE A 354 -6.50 12.89 -20.73
C ILE A 354 -7.05 13.76 -19.61
N GLU A 355 -8.27 14.27 -19.78
CA GLU A 355 -8.89 15.17 -18.81
C GLU A 355 -9.07 14.50 -17.43
N HIS A 356 -8.50 15.11 -16.39
CA HIS A 356 -8.75 14.72 -14.99
C HIS A 356 -9.73 15.68 -14.32
N LYS A 357 -10.69 15.14 -13.54
CA LYS A 357 -11.74 15.93 -12.85
C LYS A 357 -11.20 17.02 -11.92
N SER A 358 -9.94 16.92 -11.47
CA SER A 358 -9.30 17.96 -10.65
C SER A 358 -9.15 19.30 -11.37
N TRP A 359 -9.24 19.34 -12.70
CA TRP A 359 -9.15 20.60 -13.45
C TRP A 359 -10.16 21.64 -12.96
N PHE A 360 -11.33 21.19 -12.50
CA PHE A 360 -12.40 22.05 -11.97
C PHE A 360 -11.93 22.96 -10.82
N TYR A 361 -10.93 22.53 -10.06
CA TYR A 361 -10.36 23.33 -8.97
C TYR A 361 -9.38 24.41 -9.45
N THR A 362 -8.84 24.27 -10.66
CA THR A 362 -7.72 25.09 -11.13
C THR A 362 -8.09 26.57 -11.34
N PRO A 363 -9.23 26.94 -11.97
CA PRO A 363 -9.59 28.34 -12.21
C PRO A 363 -9.64 29.20 -10.95
N ILE A 364 -10.27 28.70 -9.89
CA ILE A 364 -10.42 29.45 -8.64
C ILE A 364 -9.07 29.61 -7.94
N ASN A 365 -8.23 28.57 -7.94
CA ASN A 365 -6.90 28.66 -7.38
C ASN A 365 -6.02 29.66 -8.13
N GLN A 366 -6.11 29.70 -9.46
CA GLN A 366 -5.39 30.69 -10.29
C GLN A 366 -5.87 32.12 -9.97
N LEU A 367 -7.18 32.34 -9.89
CA LEU A 367 -7.75 33.65 -9.54
C LEU A 367 -7.32 34.14 -8.15
N ILE A 368 -7.41 33.29 -7.13
CA ILE A 368 -7.04 33.63 -5.74
C ILE A 368 -5.52 33.90 -5.62
N THR A 369 -4.70 33.39 -6.54
CA THR A 369 -3.25 33.62 -6.55
C THR A 369 -2.78 34.68 -7.52
N GLY A 370 -3.68 35.35 -8.24
CA GLY A 370 -3.31 36.33 -9.26
C GLY A 370 -2.57 35.71 -10.46
N GLN A 371 -2.82 34.44 -10.75
CA GLN A 371 -2.21 33.74 -11.88
C GLN A 371 -3.07 33.84 -13.13
N THR A 372 -2.43 33.65 -14.28
CA THR A 372 -3.10 33.57 -15.57
C THR A 372 -4.07 32.39 -15.58
N LEU A 373 -5.30 32.65 -16.04
CA LEU A 373 -6.30 31.60 -16.18
C LEU A 373 -5.87 30.65 -17.30
N TYR A 374 -5.61 29.40 -16.94
CA TYR A 374 -5.15 28.38 -17.87
C TYR A 374 -5.73 27.02 -17.50
N ARG A 375 -6.30 26.32 -18.49
CA ARG A 375 -6.82 24.96 -18.33
C ARG A 375 -5.73 23.93 -18.68
N PRO A 376 -5.26 23.11 -17.71
CA PRO A 376 -4.30 22.04 -17.99
C PRO A 376 -4.81 21.10 -19.09
N LYS A 377 -3.91 20.68 -19.96
CA LYS A 377 -4.19 19.71 -21.05
C LYS A 377 -3.36 18.45 -20.88
N VAL A 378 -2.12 18.59 -20.40
CA VAL A 378 -1.24 17.45 -20.16
C VAL A 378 -1.41 17.00 -18.72
N TYR A 379 -1.72 15.72 -18.54
CA TYR A 379 -1.82 15.07 -17.25
C TYR A 379 -0.81 13.94 -17.19
N SER A 380 -0.21 13.76 -16.03
CA SER A 380 0.66 12.63 -15.74
C SER A 380 0.05 11.75 -14.66
N GLU A 381 0.66 10.60 -14.44
CA GLU A 381 0.35 9.75 -13.30
C GLU A 381 0.42 10.52 -11.96
N CYS A 382 1.29 11.53 -11.83
CA CYS A 382 1.32 12.39 -10.64
C CYS A 382 0.02 13.14 -10.41
N THR A 383 -0.65 13.60 -11.47
CA THR A 383 -1.93 14.30 -11.37
C THR A 383 -3.12 13.34 -11.32
N HIS A 384 -3.04 12.19 -12.01
CA HIS A 384 -4.16 11.27 -12.21
C HIS A 384 -4.15 10.11 -11.19
N GLY A 385 -3.04 9.38 -11.08
CA GLY A 385 -2.90 8.21 -10.21
C GLY A 385 -2.65 8.56 -8.73
N TYR A 386 -1.93 9.64 -8.44
CA TYR A 386 -1.50 10.00 -7.07
C TYR A 386 -2.34 11.10 -6.39
N PHE A 387 -3.40 11.58 -7.04
CA PHE A 387 -4.22 12.70 -6.56
C PHE A 387 -4.74 12.49 -5.12
N GLY A 388 -4.34 13.37 -4.20
CA GLY A 388 -4.79 13.38 -2.80
C GLY A 388 -4.17 12.30 -1.90
N LEU A 389 -3.31 11.42 -2.42
CA LEU A 389 -2.66 10.37 -1.63
C LEU A 389 -1.52 10.91 -0.76
N SER A 390 -0.83 11.95 -1.22
CA SER A 390 0.17 12.69 -0.45
C SER A 390 -0.40 13.15 0.90
N SER A 391 -1.58 13.79 0.90
CA SER A 391 -2.25 14.29 2.10
C SER A 391 -2.75 13.13 2.97
N LEU A 392 -3.22 12.03 2.38
CA LEU A 392 -3.60 10.82 3.14
C LEU A 392 -2.41 10.21 3.88
N VAL A 393 -1.26 10.07 3.21
CA VAL A 393 -0.09 9.35 3.73
C VAL A 393 0.73 10.24 4.67
N ASN A 394 0.94 11.50 4.32
CA ASN A 394 1.93 12.37 4.95
C ASN A 394 1.35 13.38 5.94
N ASN A 395 0.07 13.77 5.82
CA ASN A 395 -0.51 14.85 6.60
C ASN A 395 -1.38 14.34 7.76
N PRO A 396 -0.86 14.33 9.02
CA PRO A 396 -1.64 13.85 10.17
C PRO A 396 -2.83 14.75 10.52
N ALA A 397 -2.86 15.99 10.05
CA ALA A 397 -4.00 16.88 10.22
C ALA A 397 -5.13 16.56 9.23
N GLN A 398 -4.83 15.87 8.13
CA GLN A 398 -5.83 15.43 7.14
C GLN A 398 -6.65 14.25 7.68
N GLY A 399 -7.94 14.18 7.32
CA GLY A 399 -8.93 13.51 8.17
C GLY A 399 -9.85 12.46 7.55
N PHE A 400 -9.35 11.58 6.67
CA PHE A 400 -10.23 10.59 6.01
C PHE A 400 -10.91 9.61 6.98
N LEU A 401 -10.27 9.30 8.11
CA LEU A 401 -10.82 8.42 9.14
C LEU A 401 -11.52 9.18 10.27
N LYS A 402 -11.32 10.49 10.38
CA LYS A 402 -11.85 11.33 11.48
C LYS A 402 -13.37 11.19 11.71
N PRO A 403 -14.23 11.01 10.69
CA PRO A 403 -15.66 10.78 10.90
C PRO A 403 -16.01 9.53 11.73
N LEU A 404 -15.08 8.59 11.87
CA LEU A 404 -15.23 7.37 12.69
C LEU A 404 -14.92 7.61 14.17
N PHE A 405 -14.41 8.79 14.54
CA PHE A 405 -13.92 9.10 15.89
C PHE A 405 -14.54 10.40 16.41
N SER A 406 -14.61 10.54 17.72
CA SER A 406 -15.03 11.78 18.39
C SER A 406 -14.05 12.93 18.10
N GLN A 407 -14.51 14.17 18.29
CA GLN A 407 -13.65 15.35 18.15
C GLN A 407 -12.45 15.30 19.11
N THR A 408 -12.66 14.84 20.34
CA THR A 408 -11.61 14.65 21.35
C THR A 408 -10.53 13.69 20.86
N VAL A 409 -10.90 12.51 20.37
CA VAL A 409 -9.96 11.52 19.84
C VAL A 409 -9.22 12.06 18.63
N ASN A 410 -9.93 12.78 17.75
CA ASN A 410 -9.34 13.39 16.56
C ASN A 410 -8.27 14.44 16.87
N GLN A 411 -8.36 15.15 18.00
CA GLN A 411 -7.39 16.15 18.44
C GLN A 411 -6.13 15.54 19.08
N GLN A 412 -6.22 14.32 19.60
CA GLN A 412 -5.14 13.63 20.31
C GLN A 412 -4.37 12.62 19.43
N THR A 413 -4.83 12.40 18.20
CA THR A 413 -4.30 11.36 17.31
C THR A 413 -3.66 11.95 16.06
N ASN A 414 -2.51 11.42 15.67
CA ASN A 414 -1.83 11.78 14.43
C ASN A 414 -2.21 10.80 13.31
N TRP A 415 -2.92 11.29 12.29
CA TRP A 415 -3.55 10.44 11.26
C TRP A 415 -2.67 10.31 10.00
N SER A 416 -1.54 9.62 10.11
CA SER A 416 -0.63 9.43 8.98
C SER A 416 -0.16 7.99 8.83
N TYR A 417 0.32 7.63 7.63
CA TYR A 417 0.98 6.34 7.41
C TYR A 417 2.19 6.17 8.34
N TRP A 418 2.93 7.24 8.59
CA TRP A 418 4.08 7.22 9.49
C TRP A 418 3.65 6.79 10.89
N GLN A 419 2.49 7.26 11.37
CA GLN A 419 1.96 6.85 12.67
C GLN A 419 1.53 5.37 12.68
N ASP A 420 1.17 4.78 11.53
CA ASP A 420 0.98 3.34 11.39
C ASP A 420 2.28 2.53 11.54
N LEU A 421 3.44 3.17 11.49
CA LEU A 421 4.75 2.55 11.77
C LEU A 421 5.37 3.01 13.10
N ALA A 422 4.65 3.76 13.92
CA ALA A 422 5.16 4.36 15.15
C ALA A 422 5.90 3.40 16.08
N LEU A 423 5.39 2.19 16.29
CA LEU A 423 6.06 1.18 17.14
C LEU A 423 7.46 0.80 16.62
N ILE A 424 7.73 0.96 15.33
CA ILE A 424 9.01 0.67 14.69
C ILE A 424 9.90 1.92 14.62
N THR A 425 9.33 3.06 14.25
CA THR A 425 10.11 4.24 13.81
C THR A 425 10.11 5.41 14.79
N GLN A 426 9.17 5.46 15.73
CA GLN A 426 9.04 6.55 16.69
C GLN A 426 10.07 6.40 17.82
N GLN A 427 10.78 7.48 18.15
CA GLN A 427 11.68 7.47 19.30
C GLN A 427 10.89 7.67 20.59
N LYS A 428 11.41 7.12 21.70
CA LYS A 428 10.78 7.26 23.01
C LYS A 428 10.69 8.75 23.40
N GLY A 429 9.48 9.23 23.68
CA GLY A 429 9.22 10.62 24.07
C GLY A 429 8.78 11.53 22.91
N ASP A 430 8.93 11.09 21.66
CA ASP A 430 8.38 11.83 20.52
C ASP A 430 6.86 11.71 20.48
N LEU A 431 6.17 12.75 20.00
CA LEU A 431 4.72 12.73 19.80
C LEU A 431 4.30 12.16 18.43
N ASN A 432 5.20 12.18 17.44
CA ASN A 432 4.93 11.78 16.06
C ASN A 432 5.95 10.76 15.58
N ALA A 433 5.51 9.75 14.86
CA ALA A 433 6.41 8.93 14.05
C ALA A 433 7.01 9.77 12.90
N PRO A 434 8.34 9.75 12.69
CA PRO A 434 8.99 10.56 11.67
C PRO A 434 8.69 10.04 10.25
N SER A 435 8.65 10.98 9.29
CA SER A 435 8.65 10.64 7.86
C SER A 435 10.03 10.16 7.42
N LEU A 436 10.05 9.16 6.54
CA LEU A 436 11.28 8.63 5.93
C LEU A 436 11.64 9.35 4.62
N TRP A 437 10.82 10.32 4.20
CA TRP A 437 11.02 11.05 2.95
C TRP A 437 12.06 12.17 3.10
N ASP A 438 12.98 12.25 2.14
CA ASP A 438 14.03 13.28 2.03
C ASP A 438 14.08 13.79 0.60
N ASN A 439 14.35 15.09 0.41
CA ASN A 439 14.69 15.63 -0.90
C ASN A 439 15.86 16.63 -0.88
N GLN A 440 16.68 16.57 0.17
CA GLN A 440 17.86 17.38 0.31
C GLN A 440 18.93 16.95 -0.71
N GLY A 441 19.42 17.90 -1.52
CA GLY A 441 20.42 17.66 -2.55
C GLY A 441 19.91 16.93 -3.80
N VAL A 442 18.61 16.61 -3.87
CA VAL A 442 17.99 15.98 -5.04
C VAL A 442 17.87 17.00 -6.17
N GLN A 443 18.39 16.65 -7.33
CA GLN A 443 18.44 17.49 -8.53
C GLN A 443 17.33 17.09 -9.50
N TYR A 444 16.10 17.54 -9.26
CA TYR A 444 14.97 17.15 -10.12
C TYR A 444 15.20 17.62 -11.57
N GLY A 445 14.96 16.72 -12.54
CA GLY A 445 15.16 17.00 -13.96
C GLY A 445 16.61 16.92 -14.45
N LEU A 446 17.56 16.41 -13.66
CA LEU A 446 18.98 16.32 -14.07
C LEU A 446 19.17 15.57 -15.40
N LYS A 447 18.48 14.44 -15.60
CA LYS A 447 18.54 13.73 -16.89
C LYS A 447 17.95 14.56 -18.03
N GLY A 448 16.84 15.26 -17.78
CA GLY A 448 16.24 16.21 -18.72
C GLY A 448 17.21 17.31 -19.17
N LEU A 449 17.95 17.89 -18.22
CA LEU A 449 19.02 18.86 -18.50
C LEU A 449 20.08 18.23 -19.42
N LYS A 450 20.62 17.07 -19.05
CA LYS A 450 21.67 16.37 -19.81
C LYS A 450 21.24 15.99 -21.23
N GLN A 451 19.94 15.81 -21.45
CA GLN A 451 19.34 15.48 -22.74
C GLN A 451 18.90 16.72 -23.54
N GLY A 452 19.11 17.94 -23.02
CA GLY A 452 18.69 19.19 -23.65
C GLY A 452 17.18 19.42 -23.64
N GLN A 453 16.42 18.67 -22.83
CA GLN A 453 14.97 18.83 -22.68
C GLN A 453 14.59 19.96 -21.72
N LEU A 454 15.53 20.37 -20.85
CA LEU A 454 15.44 21.52 -19.96
C LEU A 454 16.65 22.42 -20.18
N SER A 455 16.44 23.73 -20.19
CA SER A 455 17.56 24.67 -20.17
C SER A 455 18.22 24.70 -18.78
N PRO A 456 19.49 25.16 -18.67
CA PRO A 456 20.13 25.42 -17.38
C PRO A 456 19.28 26.30 -16.45
N GLU A 457 18.66 27.35 -16.97
CA GLU A 457 17.81 28.29 -16.22
C GLU A 457 16.53 27.60 -15.72
N GLU A 458 15.88 26.79 -16.56
CA GLU A 458 14.69 26.03 -16.17
C GLU A 458 15.01 25.02 -15.06
N PHE A 459 16.16 24.32 -15.19
CA PHE A 459 16.64 23.37 -14.19
C PHE A 459 16.94 24.04 -12.85
N LEU A 460 17.63 25.18 -12.86
CA LEU A 460 17.96 25.95 -11.67
C LEU A 460 16.70 26.52 -11.02
N HIS A 461 15.81 27.14 -11.81
CA HIS A 461 14.56 27.71 -11.30
C HIS A 461 13.68 26.64 -10.65
N LEU A 462 13.51 25.49 -11.31
CA LEU A 462 12.79 24.34 -10.72
C LEU A 462 13.37 23.99 -9.34
N ASN A 463 14.67 23.75 -9.26
CA ASN A 463 15.28 23.27 -8.03
C ASN A 463 15.37 24.36 -6.94
N TYR A 464 15.42 25.63 -7.32
CA TYR A 464 15.36 26.74 -6.38
C TYR A 464 13.97 26.87 -5.74
N HIS A 465 12.89 26.63 -6.50
CA HIS A 465 11.52 26.90 -6.05
C HIS A 465 10.73 25.67 -5.57
N ILE A 466 11.05 24.45 -6.00
CA ILE A 466 10.24 23.23 -5.74
C ILE A 466 9.95 23.00 -4.23
N GLY A 467 10.95 23.19 -3.37
CA GLY A 467 10.85 23.07 -1.91
C GLY A 467 10.67 21.63 -1.41
N GLY A 468 10.31 21.51 -0.13
CA GLY A 468 9.98 20.24 0.53
C GLY A 468 8.78 20.41 1.48
N TRP A 469 8.28 19.27 1.96
CA TRP A 469 7.20 19.20 2.95
C TRP A 469 7.61 19.80 4.30
N LYS A 470 6.72 20.62 4.88
CA LYS A 470 6.84 21.09 6.25
C LYS A 470 6.77 19.89 7.22
N PRO A 471 7.43 19.96 8.39
CA PRO A 471 7.33 18.94 9.43
C PRO A 471 5.87 18.65 9.78
N GLN A 472 5.55 17.38 10.07
CA GLN A 472 4.19 16.91 10.35
C GLN A 472 3.44 17.78 11.37
N ALA A 473 4.11 18.21 12.45
CA ALA A 473 3.52 19.09 13.48
C ALA A 473 3.11 20.49 12.98
N LYS A 474 3.60 20.92 11.82
CA LYS A 474 3.27 22.21 11.19
C LYS A 474 2.31 22.07 10.01
N GLN A 475 1.95 20.84 9.64
CA GLN A 475 1.01 20.62 8.55
C GLN A 475 -0.41 20.94 8.99
N GLN A 476 -1.20 21.46 8.05
CA GLN A 476 -2.58 21.88 8.26
C GLN A 476 -3.49 21.10 7.28
N PRO A 477 -4.76 20.87 7.63
CA PRO A 477 -5.69 20.20 6.73
C PRO A 477 -5.89 21.00 5.45
N GLU A 478 -6.36 20.34 4.41
CA GLU A 478 -6.80 21.00 3.18
C GLU A 478 -7.98 21.94 3.45
N GLN A 479 -7.89 23.17 2.94
CA GLN A 479 -8.95 24.17 3.02
C GLN A 479 -9.95 23.95 1.88
N LEU A 480 -11.16 23.52 2.25
CA LEU A 480 -12.27 23.23 1.35
C LEU A 480 -13.43 24.20 1.63
N LEU A 481 -13.95 24.85 0.60
CA LEU A 481 -15.11 25.72 0.66
C LEU A 481 -16.34 24.98 0.11
N PHE A 482 -17.32 24.73 0.97
CA PHE A 482 -18.57 24.06 0.61
C PHE A 482 -19.65 25.09 0.28
N PHE A 483 -20.37 24.89 -0.82
CA PHE A 483 -21.53 25.70 -1.18
C PHE A 483 -22.80 24.88 -0.97
N PRO A 484 -23.90 25.51 -0.50
CA PRO A 484 -25.20 24.85 -0.53
C PRO A 484 -25.52 24.48 -1.99
N PHE A 485 -26.02 23.25 -2.21
CA PHE A 485 -26.42 22.68 -3.51
C PHE A 485 -25.31 22.20 -4.48
N ILE A 486 -24.03 22.49 -4.24
CA ILE A 486 -22.91 21.92 -5.02
C ILE A 486 -22.29 20.76 -4.24
N LYS A 487 -22.32 19.54 -4.79
CA LYS A 487 -21.77 18.34 -4.13
C LYS A 487 -20.25 18.31 -4.03
N THR A 488 -19.56 19.09 -4.87
CA THR A 488 -18.10 19.14 -4.94
C THR A 488 -17.60 20.42 -4.26
N PRO A 489 -16.87 20.33 -3.12
CA PRO A 489 -16.31 21.52 -2.49
C PRO A 489 -15.23 22.16 -3.36
N ILE A 490 -15.07 23.46 -3.26
CA ILE A 490 -13.97 24.19 -3.90
C ILE A 490 -12.72 24.02 -3.05
N TRP A 491 -11.67 23.46 -3.62
CA TRP A 491 -10.40 23.22 -2.92
C TRP A 491 -9.48 24.45 -3.03
N LEU A 492 -9.33 25.23 -1.95
CA LEU A 492 -8.61 26.52 -1.95
C LEU A 492 -7.08 26.40 -1.81
N THR A 493 -6.61 25.21 -1.44
CA THR A 493 -5.22 24.89 -1.10
C THR A 493 -4.74 23.69 -1.90
N GLN A 494 -5.10 23.66 -3.18
CA GLN A 494 -4.80 22.55 -4.08
C GLN A 494 -3.30 22.16 -4.01
N TRP A 495 -3.04 20.85 -4.09
CA TRP A 495 -1.70 20.25 -4.03
C TRP A 495 -0.98 20.42 -2.68
N SER A 496 -1.73 20.68 -1.61
CA SER A 496 -1.18 20.90 -0.27
C SER A 496 -0.11 22.03 -0.24
N ARG A 497 -0.23 23.03 -1.12
CA ARG A 497 0.77 24.09 -1.33
C ARG A 497 1.16 24.83 -0.04
N HIS A 498 0.23 24.99 0.91
CA HIS A 498 0.46 25.64 2.21
C HIS A 498 1.30 24.78 3.15
N ASN A 499 1.40 23.48 2.90
CA ASN A 499 2.23 22.52 3.63
C ASN A 499 3.63 22.35 3.00
N ILE A 500 3.97 23.09 1.95
CA ILE A 500 5.26 23.05 1.26
C ILE A 500 6.03 24.37 1.54
N TYR A 501 7.36 24.30 1.63
CA TYR A 501 8.19 25.49 1.75
C TYR A 501 8.25 26.27 0.43
N ASN A 502 8.19 27.60 0.53
CA ASN A 502 8.40 28.52 -0.59
C ASN A 502 9.83 29.04 -0.59
N ALA A 503 10.30 29.45 -1.76
CA ALA A 503 11.55 30.18 -1.89
C ALA A 503 11.30 31.67 -1.68
N ASP A 504 12.37 32.37 -1.27
CA ASP A 504 12.45 33.82 -1.18
C ASP A 504 13.82 34.24 -1.77
N GLU A 505 14.54 35.15 -1.10
CA GLU A 505 15.95 35.45 -1.41
C GLU A 505 16.88 34.22 -1.25
N ARG A 506 16.39 33.15 -0.60
CA ARG A 506 17.05 31.85 -0.47
C ARG A 506 16.22 30.75 -1.15
N PRO A 507 16.85 29.64 -1.57
CA PRO A 507 16.11 28.52 -2.15
C PRO A 507 15.08 27.96 -1.16
N ALA A 508 13.98 27.44 -1.69
CA ALA A 508 12.95 26.79 -0.89
C ALA A 508 13.55 25.63 -0.07
N LYS A 509 13.33 25.66 1.25
CA LYS A 509 13.85 24.62 2.16
C LYS A 509 13.40 23.22 1.73
N ARG A 510 14.34 22.28 1.74
CA ARG A 510 14.11 20.85 1.48
C ARG A 510 13.82 20.10 2.76
N THR A 511 13.13 18.96 2.66
CA THR A 511 12.84 18.11 3.82
C THR A 511 13.99 17.15 4.05
N GLN A 512 14.31 16.93 5.32
CA GLN A 512 15.33 15.99 5.75
C GLN A 512 14.68 14.85 6.53
N SER A 513 14.98 13.62 6.15
CA SER A 513 14.48 12.41 6.81
C SER A 513 15.24 12.09 8.10
N ASN A 514 14.61 11.33 9.00
CA ASN A 514 15.27 10.80 10.20
C ASN A 514 16.03 9.49 9.88
N ILE A 515 17.37 9.50 10.05
CA ILE A 515 18.23 8.34 9.75
C ILE A 515 17.88 7.13 10.61
N ASN A 516 17.62 7.30 11.91
CA ASN A 516 17.26 6.19 12.79
C ASN A 516 15.95 5.54 12.32
N ALA A 517 14.96 6.35 11.90
CA ALA A 517 13.71 5.81 11.37
C ALA A 517 13.91 4.98 10.09
N ILE A 518 14.77 5.43 9.17
CA ILE A 518 15.14 4.66 7.99
C ILE A 518 15.82 3.35 8.39
N GLN A 519 16.77 3.40 9.33
CA GLN A 519 17.45 2.20 9.85
C GLN A 519 16.46 1.21 10.45
N GLN A 520 15.50 1.66 11.25
CA GLN A 520 14.47 0.78 11.83
C GLN A 520 13.56 0.19 10.75
N ALA A 521 13.17 0.95 9.73
CA ALA A 521 12.39 0.43 8.62
C ALA A 521 13.12 -0.68 7.85
N TYR A 522 14.44 -0.57 7.68
CA TYR A 522 15.26 -1.65 7.13
C TYR A 522 15.30 -2.86 8.06
N ARG A 523 15.62 -2.66 9.34
CA ARG A 523 15.75 -3.74 10.33
C ARG A 523 14.45 -4.54 10.46
N TYR A 524 13.32 -3.86 10.61
CA TYR A 524 12.00 -4.47 10.79
C TYR A 524 11.32 -4.87 9.47
N GLY A 525 12.07 -4.91 8.35
CA GLY A 525 11.58 -5.47 7.09
C GLY A 525 10.39 -4.70 6.51
N GLN A 526 10.32 -3.38 6.71
CA GLN A 526 9.37 -2.52 6.00
C GLN A 526 9.86 -2.15 4.60
N ILE A 527 11.14 -2.43 4.31
CA ILE A 527 11.79 -2.19 3.02
C ILE A 527 12.17 -3.54 2.41
N TYR A 528 11.83 -3.74 1.14
CA TYR A 528 12.19 -4.97 0.43
C TYR A 528 13.65 -4.89 -0.02
N LEU A 529 14.47 -5.83 0.44
CA LEU A 529 15.91 -5.91 0.17
C LEU A 529 16.24 -6.70 -1.11
N GLY A 530 15.29 -7.47 -1.64
CA GLY A 530 15.53 -8.37 -2.78
C GLY A 530 15.69 -9.85 -2.41
N ILE A 531 15.32 -10.26 -1.20
CA ILE A 531 15.33 -11.68 -0.82
C ILE A 531 14.12 -12.36 -1.49
N ASN A 532 14.35 -13.24 -2.46
CA ASN A 532 13.30 -13.97 -3.19
C ASN A 532 13.63 -15.46 -3.28
N ASP A 533 13.38 -16.20 -2.20
CA ASP A 533 13.73 -17.63 -2.10
C ASP A 533 12.63 -18.55 -2.64
N ILE A 534 11.44 -17.99 -2.94
CA ILE A 534 10.27 -18.71 -3.43
C ILE A 534 9.96 -18.36 -4.89
N PRO A 535 9.40 -19.28 -5.69
CA PRO A 535 8.82 -18.97 -6.99
C PRO A 535 7.84 -17.80 -6.94
N THR A 536 8.08 -16.78 -7.77
CA THR A 536 7.30 -15.56 -7.83
C THR A 536 7.02 -15.19 -9.28
N ILE A 537 5.74 -15.04 -9.62
CA ILE A 537 5.28 -14.52 -10.91
C ILE A 537 4.62 -13.15 -10.66
N ASP A 538 5.36 -12.08 -10.95
CA ASP A 538 4.91 -10.69 -10.86
C ASP A 538 4.07 -10.36 -12.10
N ILE A 539 2.77 -10.13 -11.89
CA ILE A 539 1.78 -9.95 -12.97
C ILE A 539 1.27 -8.52 -12.95
N HIS A 540 1.39 -7.82 -14.08
CA HIS A 540 0.83 -6.48 -14.27
C HIS A 540 -0.05 -6.45 -15.51
N HIS A 541 -1.11 -5.64 -15.47
CA HIS A 541 -1.64 -5.08 -16.70
C HIS A 541 -0.82 -3.87 -17.10
N TYR A 542 -0.67 -3.65 -18.40
CA TYR A 542 -0.11 -2.43 -18.92
C TYR A 542 -1.15 -1.31 -18.87
N LEU A 543 -0.98 -0.36 -17.94
CA LEU A 543 -1.93 0.74 -17.66
C LEU A 543 -1.28 2.12 -17.80
N GLU A 544 -0.10 2.21 -18.41
CA GLU A 544 0.64 3.46 -18.60
C GLU A 544 -0.18 4.50 -19.37
N ASP A 545 -1.00 4.08 -20.34
CA ASP A 545 -1.89 4.95 -21.13
C ASP A 545 -3.11 5.45 -20.33
N GLN A 546 -3.44 4.81 -19.21
CA GLN A 546 -4.53 5.20 -18.30
C GLN A 546 -4.04 6.11 -17.17
N LEU A 547 -2.74 6.44 -17.13
CA LEU A 547 -2.10 7.21 -16.08
C LEU A 547 -2.40 6.66 -14.68
N ASP A 548 -2.48 5.33 -14.57
CA ASP A 548 -2.72 4.62 -13.32
C ASP A 548 -1.48 4.69 -12.42
N MET A 549 -1.67 4.63 -11.11
CA MET A 549 -0.55 4.63 -10.17
C MET A 549 0.36 3.40 -10.31
N HIS A 550 -0.17 2.29 -10.82
CA HIS A 550 0.51 1.01 -10.96
C HIS A 550 1.34 0.92 -12.24
N HIS A 551 2.30 1.83 -12.40
CA HIS A 551 3.25 1.75 -13.50
C HIS A 551 4.20 0.56 -13.36
N ILE A 552 4.65 0.05 -14.50
CA ILE A 552 5.37 -1.22 -14.59
C ILE A 552 6.84 -1.11 -14.14
N SER A 553 7.37 0.11 -14.03
CA SER A 553 8.77 0.37 -13.61
C SER A 553 9.08 -0.21 -12.21
N THR A 554 8.05 -0.41 -11.40
CA THR A 554 8.13 -0.95 -10.04
C THR A 554 8.50 -2.44 -10.02
N SER A 555 8.03 -3.25 -10.98
CA SER A 555 8.47 -4.65 -11.13
C SER A 555 9.96 -4.73 -11.48
N PHE A 556 10.47 -3.76 -12.23
CA PHE A 556 11.90 -3.67 -12.57
C PHE A 556 12.75 -3.18 -11.40
N ALA A 557 12.23 -2.26 -10.59
CA ALA A 557 12.85 -1.88 -9.32
C ALA A 557 12.98 -3.10 -8.38
N THR A 558 11.90 -3.88 -8.22
CA THR A 558 11.91 -5.15 -7.45
C THR A 558 12.95 -6.12 -7.99
N ARG A 559 12.95 -6.36 -9.31
CA ARG A 559 13.90 -7.24 -9.99
C ARG A 559 15.35 -6.82 -9.79
N LEU A 560 15.65 -5.53 -9.86
CA LEU A 560 16.99 -5.02 -9.63
C LEU A 560 17.44 -5.26 -8.19
N ARG A 561 16.56 -5.10 -7.19
CA ARG A 561 16.89 -5.43 -5.80
C ARG A 561 17.19 -6.93 -5.65
N ILE A 562 16.41 -7.80 -6.29
CA ILE A 562 16.66 -9.25 -6.31
C ILE A 562 18.02 -9.57 -6.93
N LEU A 563 18.35 -8.98 -8.09
CA LEU A 563 19.65 -9.14 -8.73
C LEU A 563 20.80 -8.65 -7.84
N GLN A 564 20.65 -7.48 -7.21
CA GLN A 564 21.67 -6.91 -6.32
C GLN A 564 21.89 -7.78 -5.08
N HIS A 565 20.83 -8.39 -4.55
CA HIS A 565 20.92 -9.21 -3.33
C HIS A 565 21.37 -10.66 -3.60
N GLN A 566 20.78 -11.31 -4.61
CA GLN A 566 20.96 -12.75 -4.87
C GLN A 566 21.88 -13.07 -6.06
N GLY A 567 22.19 -12.08 -6.91
CA GLY A 567 23.00 -12.25 -8.12
C GLY A 567 22.31 -13.04 -9.25
N ASN A 568 21.05 -13.44 -9.08
CA ASN A 568 20.31 -14.22 -10.07
C ASN A 568 18.79 -14.00 -9.95
N LEU A 569 18.04 -14.45 -10.97
CA LEU A 569 16.57 -14.37 -11.02
C LEU A 569 15.93 -15.75 -11.06
N LYS A 570 16.54 -16.79 -10.46
CA LYS A 570 16.06 -18.17 -10.59
C LYS A 570 14.56 -18.31 -10.27
N ASN A 571 14.09 -17.55 -9.28
CA ASN A 571 12.74 -17.63 -8.74
C ASN A 571 11.82 -16.46 -9.10
N HIS A 572 12.27 -15.45 -9.85
CA HIS A 572 11.45 -14.26 -10.15
C HIS A 572 11.13 -14.15 -11.65
N ARG A 573 9.86 -13.92 -11.97
CA ARG A 573 9.36 -13.79 -13.35
C ARG A 573 8.44 -12.58 -13.46
N ILE A 574 8.55 -11.85 -14.57
CA ILE A 574 7.70 -10.69 -14.87
C ILE A 574 6.81 -11.03 -16.07
N TRP A 575 5.50 -10.95 -15.83
CA TRP A 575 4.43 -11.20 -16.78
C TRP A 575 3.60 -9.92 -16.91
N ILE A 576 3.66 -9.27 -18.07
CA ILE A 576 2.87 -8.05 -18.33
C ILE A 576 1.86 -8.36 -19.43
N ALA A 577 0.60 -8.08 -19.18
CA ALA A 577 -0.50 -8.34 -20.11
C ALA A 577 -1.19 -7.05 -20.53
N ASP A 578 -1.85 -7.07 -21.69
CA ASP A 578 -2.85 -6.07 -22.02
C ASP A 578 -3.95 -5.98 -20.95
N LYS A 579 -4.54 -4.79 -20.79
CA LYS A 579 -5.55 -4.50 -19.76
C LYS A 579 -6.82 -5.37 -19.82
N HIS A 580 -7.11 -6.00 -20.96
CA HIS A 580 -8.30 -6.85 -21.11
C HIS A 580 -8.05 -8.33 -20.79
N TYR A 581 -6.80 -8.73 -20.52
CA TYR A 581 -6.45 -10.13 -20.25
C TYR A 581 -5.66 -10.27 -18.95
N THR A 582 -5.99 -11.28 -18.14
CA THR A 582 -5.27 -11.55 -16.89
C THR A 582 -4.79 -13.00 -16.84
N PRO A 583 -3.47 -13.26 -16.91
CA PRO A 583 -2.89 -14.61 -16.99
C PRO A 583 -2.87 -15.35 -15.64
N LEU A 584 -3.95 -15.28 -14.86
CA LEU A 584 -4.01 -15.86 -13.52
C LEU A 584 -4.13 -17.39 -13.54
N ASN A 585 -4.90 -17.95 -14.48
CA ASN A 585 -5.04 -19.40 -14.58
C ASN A 585 -3.70 -20.05 -14.93
N GLU A 586 -2.99 -19.41 -15.85
CA GLU A 586 -1.68 -19.77 -16.37
C GLU A 586 -0.65 -19.69 -15.24
N ALA A 587 -0.67 -18.62 -14.45
CA ALA A 587 0.22 -18.47 -13.30
C ALA A 587 0.01 -19.56 -12.24
N PHE A 588 -1.24 -19.89 -11.90
CA PHE A 588 -1.53 -20.99 -10.98
C PHE A 588 -1.06 -22.34 -11.52
N ALA A 589 -1.28 -22.63 -12.80
CA ALA A 589 -0.84 -23.89 -13.42
C ALA A 589 0.69 -24.01 -13.49
N VAL A 590 1.38 -22.90 -13.79
CA VAL A 590 2.85 -22.83 -13.79
C VAL A 590 3.41 -23.03 -12.38
N LEU A 591 2.85 -22.36 -11.38
CA LEU A 591 3.32 -22.48 -10.00
C LEU A 591 3.02 -23.86 -9.42
N ASP A 592 1.87 -24.46 -9.72
CA ASP A 592 1.55 -25.85 -9.37
C ASP A 592 2.63 -26.80 -9.90
N THR A 593 2.93 -26.72 -11.20
CA THR A 593 4.00 -27.52 -11.82
C THR A 593 5.36 -27.25 -11.17
N TRP A 594 5.69 -25.98 -10.92
CA TRP A 594 6.98 -25.59 -10.34
C TRP A 594 7.14 -26.13 -8.93
N LEU A 595 6.10 -26.04 -8.09
CA LEU A 595 6.14 -26.50 -6.71
C LEU A 595 6.18 -28.04 -6.62
N THR A 596 5.36 -28.74 -7.41
CA THR A 596 5.31 -30.21 -7.41
C THR A 596 6.59 -30.82 -7.97
N THR A 597 7.14 -30.29 -9.07
CA THR A 597 8.39 -30.83 -9.68
C THR A 597 9.66 -30.29 -9.04
N LYS A 598 9.56 -29.22 -8.22
CA LYS A 598 10.68 -28.44 -7.67
C LYS A 598 11.61 -27.87 -8.75
N GLN A 599 11.12 -27.74 -9.98
CA GLN A 599 11.87 -27.22 -11.13
C GLN A 599 11.05 -26.16 -11.88
N SER A 600 11.71 -25.09 -12.32
CA SER A 600 11.04 -24.01 -13.05
C SER A 600 10.68 -24.52 -14.45
N PRO A 601 9.38 -24.62 -14.81
CA PRO A 601 9.00 -25.04 -16.15
C PRO A 601 9.32 -23.96 -17.18
N VAL A 602 9.47 -24.33 -18.45
CA VAL A 602 9.73 -23.36 -19.55
C VAL A 602 8.62 -22.30 -19.61
N SER A 603 7.37 -22.72 -19.38
CA SER A 603 6.20 -21.85 -19.29
C SER A 603 6.25 -20.81 -18.16
N ALA A 604 7.21 -20.90 -17.23
CA ALA A 604 7.45 -19.86 -16.23
C ALA A 604 8.22 -18.66 -16.76
N SER A 605 8.89 -18.74 -17.92
CA SER A 605 9.79 -17.67 -18.39
C SER A 605 9.13 -16.29 -18.40
N ASP A 606 9.95 -15.25 -18.31
CA ASP A 606 9.51 -13.88 -18.57
C ASP A 606 8.76 -13.80 -19.90
N ARG A 607 7.65 -13.07 -19.91
CA ARG A 607 6.74 -13.01 -21.08
C ARG A 607 5.79 -11.82 -21.02
N CYS A 608 5.21 -11.50 -22.17
CA CYS A 608 4.13 -10.53 -22.28
C CYS A 608 2.96 -11.08 -23.10
N PHE A 609 1.74 -10.64 -22.78
CA PHE A 609 0.50 -11.13 -23.36
C PHE A 609 -0.27 -10.01 -24.06
N GLY A 610 -0.89 -10.33 -25.19
CA GLY A 610 -1.81 -9.44 -25.87
C GLY A 610 -3.24 -9.51 -25.33
N GLU A 611 -4.16 -8.82 -26.01
CA GLU A 611 -5.55 -8.62 -25.58
C GLU A 611 -6.34 -9.94 -25.49
N GLN A 612 -6.04 -10.91 -26.35
CA GLN A 612 -6.73 -12.20 -26.38
C GLN A 612 -5.99 -13.29 -25.58
N GLY A 613 -4.89 -12.93 -24.91
CA GLY A 613 -4.08 -13.83 -24.09
C GLY A 613 -3.00 -14.58 -24.84
N GLU A 614 -2.74 -14.24 -26.10
CA GLU A 614 -1.62 -14.76 -26.87
C GLU A 614 -0.28 -14.24 -26.33
N VAL A 615 0.73 -15.11 -26.33
CA VAL A 615 2.10 -14.72 -25.90
C VAL A 615 2.77 -13.93 -27.01
N ILE A 616 2.97 -12.64 -26.80
CA ILE A 616 3.64 -11.73 -27.76
C ILE A 616 5.13 -12.09 -27.86
N ALA A 617 5.77 -12.32 -26.72
CA ALA A 617 7.14 -12.77 -26.63
C ALA A 617 7.42 -13.41 -25.27
N GLU A 618 8.39 -14.32 -25.24
CA GLU A 618 8.88 -14.94 -24.00
C GLU A 618 10.40 -15.16 -24.07
N GLY A 619 11.07 -15.19 -22.91
CA GLY A 619 12.51 -15.47 -22.80
C GLY A 619 13.28 -14.46 -21.95
N LYS A 620 14.58 -14.70 -21.75
CA LYS A 620 15.41 -13.96 -20.79
C LYS A 620 15.64 -12.48 -21.12
N SER A 621 15.62 -12.12 -22.40
CA SER A 621 15.94 -10.77 -22.89
C SER A 621 14.70 -9.98 -23.34
N VAL A 622 13.49 -10.54 -23.21
CA VAL A 622 12.29 -9.87 -23.71
C VAL A 622 12.00 -8.55 -23.01
N TRP A 623 12.47 -8.43 -21.76
CA TRP A 623 12.35 -7.24 -20.93
C TRP A 623 13.62 -6.38 -20.85
N ASP A 624 14.68 -6.67 -21.61
CA ASP A 624 15.88 -5.81 -21.63
C ASP A 624 15.52 -4.37 -22.02
N GLY A 625 16.26 -3.37 -21.51
CA GLY A 625 15.98 -1.95 -21.75
C GLY A 625 16.84 -0.99 -20.92
N GLU A 626 16.34 0.22 -20.73
CA GLU A 626 17.09 1.29 -20.04
C GLU A 626 17.39 0.96 -18.57
N TRP A 627 16.53 0.19 -17.89
CA TRP A 627 16.70 -0.20 -16.49
C TRP A 627 17.91 -1.12 -16.25
N ASN A 628 18.38 -1.82 -17.28
CA ASN A 628 19.58 -2.66 -17.22
C ASN A 628 20.64 -2.30 -18.27
N ASN A 629 20.53 -1.10 -18.86
CA ASN A 629 21.47 -0.58 -19.85
C ASN A 629 21.68 -1.51 -21.06
N LYS A 630 20.60 -2.11 -21.57
CA LYS A 630 20.61 -2.97 -22.77
C LYS A 630 19.62 -2.49 -23.82
N THR A 631 19.77 -3.02 -25.03
CA THR A 631 18.81 -2.80 -26.13
C THR A 631 17.42 -3.30 -25.73
N LYS A 632 16.39 -2.50 -26.04
CA LYS A 632 15.00 -2.81 -25.69
C LYS A 632 14.59 -4.18 -26.25
N GLY A 633 14.17 -5.10 -25.39
CA GLY A 633 13.63 -6.42 -25.76
C GLY A 633 12.26 -6.34 -26.44
N LYS A 634 11.77 -7.48 -26.97
CA LYS A 634 10.49 -7.50 -27.72
C LYS A 634 9.30 -7.04 -26.87
N CYS A 635 9.25 -7.46 -25.60
CA CYS A 635 8.19 -7.02 -24.69
C CYS A 635 8.37 -5.54 -24.30
N THR A 636 9.58 -5.07 -23.98
CA THR A 636 9.84 -3.66 -23.68
C THR A 636 9.48 -2.71 -24.83
N ARG A 637 9.64 -3.16 -26.08
CA ARG A 637 9.23 -2.37 -27.26
C ARG A 637 7.71 -2.29 -27.41
N HIS A 638 7.01 -3.36 -27.06
CA HIS A 638 5.54 -3.40 -27.11
C HIS A 638 4.91 -2.66 -25.93
N PHE A 639 5.49 -2.81 -24.74
CA PHE A 639 5.09 -2.19 -23.48
C PHE A 639 6.24 -1.31 -22.94
N PRO A 640 6.36 -0.06 -23.41
CA PRO A 640 7.39 0.88 -22.93
C PRO A 640 7.40 1.04 -21.41
N ILE A 641 8.60 1.01 -20.83
CA ILE A 641 8.82 1.17 -19.39
C ILE A 641 9.21 2.63 -19.11
N TYR A 642 8.35 3.36 -18.39
CA TYR A 642 8.63 4.70 -17.90
C TYR A 642 9.45 4.66 -16.60
N THR A 643 9.82 5.81 -16.06
CA THR A 643 10.72 5.94 -14.89
C THR A 643 9.98 6.54 -13.71
N ASN A 644 10.64 7.39 -12.92
CA ASN A 644 10.05 8.25 -11.90
C ASN A 644 10.99 9.44 -11.64
N SER A 645 10.55 10.36 -10.79
CA SER A 645 11.22 11.63 -10.50
C SER A 645 12.63 11.45 -9.94
N ARG A 646 12.84 10.40 -9.14
CA ARG A 646 14.14 10.11 -8.52
C ARG A 646 15.12 9.55 -9.52
N ILE A 647 14.66 8.72 -10.45
CA ILE A 647 15.48 8.25 -11.57
C ILE A 647 15.82 9.42 -12.51
N GLN A 648 14.89 10.35 -12.75
CA GLN A 648 15.16 11.58 -13.53
C GLN A 648 16.14 12.51 -12.83
N ALA A 649 16.18 12.49 -11.49
CA ALA A 649 17.17 13.20 -10.70
C ALA A 649 18.56 12.52 -10.63
N GLY A 650 18.77 11.43 -11.36
CA GLY A 650 20.04 10.69 -11.40
C GLY A 650 20.12 9.53 -10.39
N GLY A 651 19.04 9.24 -9.66
CA GLY A 651 18.96 8.12 -8.73
C GLY A 651 18.89 6.74 -9.42
N PRO A 652 19.12 5.65 -8.67
CA PRO A 652 19.11 4.30 -9.21
C PRO A 652 17.68 3.81 -9.48
N TRP A 653 17.54 2.95 -10.49
CA TRP A 653 16.26 2.29 -10.83
C TRP A 653 15.70 1.42 -9.71
N ALA A 654 16.54 0.90 -8.80
CA ALA A 654 16.09 0.14 -7.63
C ALA A 654 15.25 0.99 -6.64
N GLY A 655 15.35 2.32 -6.70
CA GLY A 655 14.47 3.24 -5.96
C GLY A 655 14.58 3.17 -4.43
N SER A 656 15.66 2.63 -3.87
CA SER A 656 15.82 2.39 -2.42
C SER A 656 16.79 3.36 -1.74
N VAL A 657 16.98 4.57 -2.30
CA VAL A 657 17.80 5.63 -1.68
C VAL A 657 16.86 6.64 -1.02
N PHE A 658 16.68 6.50 0.29
CA PHE A 658 15.84 7.39 1.10
C PHE A 658 16.56 8.69 1.40
N LYS A 659 17.82 8.60 1.85
CA LYS A 659 18.69 9.73 2.14
C LYS A 659 20.02 9.56 1.43
N CYS A 660 20.24 10.37 0.41
CA CYS A 660 21.48 10.34 -0.36
C CYS A 660 22.66 10.91 0.47
N GLN A 661 23.85 10.38 0.22
CA GLN A 661 25.08 11.11 0.55
C GLN A 661 25.21 12.29 -0.42
N ARG A 662 25.85 13.37 0.03
CA ARG A 662 25.98 14.59 -0.77
C ARG A 662 27.43 14.97 -0.97
N ILE A 663 27.70 15.56 -2.12
CA ILE A 663 28.98 16.17 -2.48
C ILE A 663 28.77 17.65 -2.76
N SER A 664 29.84 18.45 -2.67
CA SER A 664 29.76 19.88 -3.01
C SER A 664 29.43 20.07 -4.49
N VAL A 665 28.82 21.21 -4.84
CA VAL A 665 28.56 21.58 -6.25
C VAL A 665 29.84 21.58 -7.07
N ARG A 666 30.94 22.10 -6.50
CA ARG A 666 32.26 22.09 -7.14
C ARG A 666 32.75 20.68 -7.45
N GLU A 667 32.58 19.75 -6.51
CA GLU A 667 32.93 18.34 -6.74
C GLU A 667 32.02 17.70 -7.81
N ALA A 668 30.73 18.02 -7.81
CA ALA A 668 29.78 17.54 -8.82
C ALA A 668 30.13 18.00 -10.25
N LEU A 669 30.54 19.27 -10.40
CA LEU A 669 31.06 19.82 -11.66
C LEU A 669 32.34 19.08 -12.09
N ASN A 670 33.31 18.94 -11.19
CA ASN A 670 34.57 18.24 -11.47
C ASN A 670 34.37 16.76 -11.86
N LYS A 671 33.36 16.09 -11.27
CA LYS A 671 32.98 14.71 -11.61
C LYS A 671 32.20 14.60 -12.92
N GLY A 672 31.90 15.72 -13.59
CA GLY A 672 31.17 15.72 -14.86
C GLY A 672 29.70 15.29 -14.74
N ILE A 673 29.06 15.47 -13.58
CA ILE A 673 27.67 15.03 -13.35
C ILE A 673 26.70 15.63 -14.37
N TYR A 674 26.96 16.86 -14.80
CA TYR A 674 26.12 17.64 -15.71
C TYR A 674 26.43 17.42 -17.20
N LEU A 675 27.51 16.71 -17.55
CA LEU A 675 27.88 16.47 -18.95
C LEU A 675 26.77 15.76 -19.73
N PRO A 676 26.51 16.13 -20.99
CA PRO A 676 27.32 16.98 -21.86
C PRO A 676 27.09 18.49 -21.69
N ILE A 677 26.19 18.93 -20.81
CA ILE A 677 25.93 20.36 -20.59
C ILE A 677 27.03 20.93 -19.69
N ASP A 678 27.73 21.96 -20.16
CA ASP A 678 28.70 22.69 -19.35
C ASP A 678 27.99 23.64 -18.40
N MET A 679 27.84 23.22 -17.14
CA MET A 679 27.23 24.00 -16.07
C MET A 679 28.25 24.87 -15.31
N THR A 680 29.51 24.95 -15.76
CA THR A 680 30.56 25.71 -15.05
C THR A 680 30.23 27.20 -14.97
N ALA A 681 29.63 27.76 -16.03
CA ALA A 681 29.16 29.15 -16.05
C ALA A 681 28.04 29.43 -15.03
N TYR A 682 27.31 28.41 -14.58
CA TYR A 682 26.21 28.52 -13.62
C TYR A 682 26.60 28.09 -12.20
N ARG A 683 27.91 28.03 -11.90
CA ARG A 683 28.41 27.51 -10.62
C ARG A 683 27.82 28.26 -9.43
N GLU A 684 27.76 29.60 -9.50
CA GLU A 684 27.25 30.41 -8.40
C GLU A 684 25.77 30.18 -8.15
N GLU A 685 24.97 30.07 -9.21
CA GLU A 685 23.55 29.74 -9.10
C GLU A 685 23.32 28.32 -8.59
N LEU A 686 24.15 27.36 -8.99
CA LEU A 686 24.11 26.00 -8.46
C LEU A 686 24.44 25.98 -6.96
N GLU A 687 25.49 26.68 -6.53
CA GLU A 687 25.88 26.80 -5.12
C GLU A 687 24.79 27.51 -4.30
N ARG A 688 24.14 28.52 -4.89
CA ARG A 688 22.98 29.19 -4.29
C ARG A 688 21.75 28.28 -4.20
N THR A 689 21.51 27.44 -5.22
CA THR A 689 20.35 26.54 -5.28
C THR A 689 20.53 25.31 -4.38
N PHE A 690 21.76 24.82 -4.26
CA PHE A 690 22.14 23.64 -3.47
C PHE A 690 23.22 23.99 -2.44
N PRO A 691 22.90 24.86 -1.45
CA PRO A 691 23.88 25.33 -0.47
C PRO A 691 24.49 24.21 0.36
N ASP A 692 23.76 23.10 0.53
CA ASP A 692 24.21 21.94 1.27
C ASP A 692 24.71 20.79 0.36
N GLY A 693 25.05 21.08 -0.90
CA GLY A 693 25.50 20.11 -1.88
C GLY A 693 24.39 19.28 -2.54
N VAL A 694 24.80 18.43 -3.49
CA VAL A 694 23.92 17.60 -4.32
C VAL A 694 24.15 16.11 -4.07
N CYS A 695 23.14 15.29 -4.32
CA CYS A 695 23.21 13.84 -4.12
C CYS A 695 24.33 13.18 -4.96
N ASP A 696 25.13 12.32 -4.31
CA ASP A 696 26.06 11.38 -4.94
C ASP A 696 25.44 9.98 -4.94
N TYR A 697 24.77 9.64 -6.03
CA TYR A 697 24.09 8.34 -6.19
C TYR A 697 25.05 7.17 -6.49
N ASN A 698 26.36 7.42 -6.59
CA ASN A 698 27.35 6.33 -6.60
C ASN A 698 27.57 5.75 -5.20
N ARG A 699 27.02 6.40 -4.17
CA ARG A 699 27.11 5.95 -2.78
C ARG A 699 25.78 5.36 -2.31
N PRO A 700 25.83 4.40 -1.38
CA PRO A 700 24.61 3.81 -0.84
C PRO A 700 23.82 4.81 0.01
N ASP A 701 22.55 4.48 0.22
CA ASP A 701 21.65 5.15 1.13
C ASP A 701 22.27 5.31 2.53
N LEU A 702 22.31 6.54 3.03
CA LEU A 702 22.92 6.87 4.32
C LEU A 702 22.16 6.21 5.49
N GLY A 703 20.86 5.95 5.30
CA GLY A 703 20.02 5.28 6.29
C GLY A 703 20.11 3.75 6.29
N ASN A 704 20.81 3.13 5.33
CA ASN A 704 20.90 1.67 5.24
C ASN A 704 21.90 1.10 6.27
N PRO A 705 21.45 0.38 7.31
CA PRO A 705 22.32 -0.18 8.34
C PRO A 705 23.13 -1.38 7.86
N PHE A 706 22.85 -1.89 6.65
CA PHE A 706 23.50 -3.05 6.05
C PHE A 706 24.56 -2.67 5.02
N SER A 707 24.87 -1.38 4.85
CA SER A 707 25.76 -0.84 3.81
C SER A 707 27.20 -1.38 3.86
N ALA A 708 27.63 -2.05 4.95
CA ALA A 708 28.86 -2.85 4.98
C ALA A 708 28.81 -4.11 4.09
N LEU A 709 27.62 -4.59 3.71
CA LEU A 709 27.42 -5.76 2.85
C LEU A 709 27.49 -5.44 1.35
N ASN A 710 27.49 -4.16 0.95
CA ASN A 710 27.50 -3.73 -0.46
C ASN A 710 28.80 -3.00 -0.87
N GLY A 711 29.81 -2.99 0.01
CA GLY A 711 31.11 -2.34 -0.23
C GLY A 711 32.15 -3.20 -0.96
N ARG A 712 31.76 -4.33 -1.57
CA ARG A 712 32.65 -5.13 -2.43
C ARG A 712 31.95 -5.46 -3.75
N SER A 713 32.22 -4.66 -4.77
CA SER A 713 32.47 -5.28 -6.07
C SER A 713 33.65 -6.23 -5.85
N ASP A 714 33.46 -7.50 -6.16
CA ASP A 714 34.39 -8.62 -5.96
C ASP A 714 34.44 -9.22 -4.53
N SER A 715 33.42 -10.01 -4.14
CA SER A 715 33.60 -11.36 -3.56
C SER A 715 32.29 -11.97 -2.98
N GLN A 716 31.86 -13.07 -3.61
CA GLN A 716 31.00 -14.20 -3.19
C GLN A 716 29.67 -14.01 -2.38
N PRO A 717 28.59 -14.73 -2.78
CA PRO A 717 27.32 -14.77 -2.05
C PRO A 717 27.44 -15.48 -0.69
N LEU A 718 26.61 -15.04 0.26
CA LEU A 718 26.37 -15.67 1.56
C LEU A 718 26.21 -17.19 1.42
N LYS A 719 27.22 -17.95 1.85
CA LYS A 719 27.08 -19.39 2.07
C LYS A 719 26.05 -19.62 3.16
N SER A 720 25.05 -20.42 2.82
CA SER A 720 24.07 -21.03 3.72
C SER A 720 24.73 -21.65 4.94
N LEU A 721 24.49 -21.09 6.13
CA LEU A 721 24.72 -21.80 7.39
C LEU A 721 23.55 -22.78 7.62
N GLN A 722 23.61 -23.91 6.91
CA GLN A 722 22.91 -25.14 7.24
C GLN A 722 23.95 -26.26 7.29
N ALA A 723 24.50 -26.51 8.48
CA ALA A 723 25.11 -27.78 8.89
C ALA A 723 25.57 -27.66 10.34
N ALA A 724 24.65 -27.82 11.29
CA ALA A 724 24.99 -28.13 12.67
C ALA A 724 23.90 -29.05 13.20
N LYS A 725 23.99 -30.34 12.83
CA LYS A 725 23.41 -31.50 13.51
C LYS A 725 23.80 -32.78 12.76
N SER A 726 24.99 -33.29 13.06
CA SER A 726 25.32 -34.72 13.04
C SER A 726 26.80 -34.90 13.37
N ASN A 727 27.11 -35.18 14.64
CA ASN A 727 28.03 -36.24 15.09
C ASN A 727 28.54 -35.98 16.50
N GLU A 728 28.86 -37.09 17.17
CA GLU A 728 29.36 -37.30 18.55
C GLU A 728 28.23 -37.46 19.57
N GLN A 729 28.03 -38.62 20.22
CA GLN A 729 28.90 -39.76 20.59
C GLN A 729 27.98 -40.99 20.84
N SER A 730 28.32 -42.23 20.44
CA SER A 730 29.10 -43.23 21.22
C SER A 730 28.81 -43.25 22.71
#